data_AF-A0A918M794-F1
#
_entry.id   AF-A0A918M794-F1
#
_cell.length_a   1.000
_cell.length_b   1.000
_cell.length_c   1.000
_cell.angle_alpha   90.00
_cell.angle_beta   90.00
_cell.angle_gamma   90.00
#
_symmetry.space_group_name_H-M   'P 1'
#
loop_
_entity.id
_entity.type
_entity.pdbx_description
1 polymer ?
#
loop_
_entity_poly.entity_id
_entity_poly.type
_entity_poly.pdbx_seq_one_letter_code
_entity_poly.pdbx_strand_id
1 'polypeptide(L)'
;MFAAGMLSVAKVQRRNAWRYYVRGVAFGDGRRPVGQSLKGALEKAGLPPGVWMGRGLAALGLTAGQTVTERQMELVFGQLRHPDADRIERELLDDGADPETARLATVLGQPIEEIERRKATPLLALDYTFRPQASLIVLWALGDDHTRRVIERAHERAIAAALRWLEDEVVETRWSSGRQRAKAPGLVVAKWRHFDNRDGFPLLHDHCLVLNRAQRPDGSWYALNTVRLYQNVVAAGTLYTLTMTTEVCEELGLATVPREVTPGLRPVMEIAGVGQELIDWSATRREQMAPVLERITDEYVKKYKHLPGERGRHGLGWWAAQDTRRAKKTPKPLEQLRAWWRTSAILRFGQEMVDGLLERCRAAGKAIRARVSPLVDTALAAIDVAAVVFTMRDSFARRHVLAEARRHLMETLRGRGFTRGLDDYIADAALSRHSRQLTVPQKGRRAPAPEQLKYTADFALPHRWWIAGTGGKPPRESSLYERARVASLALQNAIRDARIAPATRDGAPAATTSATTRTGDHNHDQAAAAPHAVDHPDRDAALTPAQQAAAVHAHQQAAMPEEYLEGRTTDPATWLRTPQNLARLAALTKAAEARSRTIVDGPQPQQPAADAADPASQQQHHTTRPDQGRGAGRDH
;
A
#
# COMPACT_ATOMS: atom_id res chain seq x y z
N MET A 1 10.84 -0.98 -10.15
CA MET A 1 10.61 -1.73 -8.89
C MET A 1 9.16 -1.49 -8.44
N PHE A 2 8.21 -2.16 -9.09
CA PHE A 2 6.79 -2.11 -8.72
C PHE A 2 6.48 -3.20 -7.71
N ALA A 3 6.96 -3.04 -6.49
CA ALA A 3 6.10 -3.39 -5.37
C ALA A 3 5.06 -2.26 -5.29
N ALA A 4 4.08 -2.25 -6.21
CA ALA A 4 2.92 -1.39 -5.99
C ALA A 4 2.34 -1.80 -4.63
N GLY A 5 2.14 -0.84 -3.72
CA GLY A 5 1.60 -1.16 -2.41
C GLY A 5 0.25 -1.89 -2.53
N MET A 6 -0.17 -2.55 -1.46
CA MET A 6 -1.53 -3.11 -1.33
C MET A 6 -2.61 -2.00 -1.43
N LEU A 7 -2.19 -0.74 -1.28
CA LEU A 7 -2.95 0.45 -1.63
C LEU A 7 -2.10 1.36 -2.53
N SER A 8 -2.69 1.84 -3.62
CA SER A 8 -2.12 2.88 -4.48
C SER A 8 -3.10 4.03 -4.68
N VAL A 9 -2.60 5.24 -4.95
CA VAL A 9 -3.45 6.43 -5.12
C VAL A 9 -3.11 7.18 -6.40
N ALA A 10 -4.13 7.44 -7.23
CA ALA A 10 -4.04 8.27 -8.42
C ALA A 10 -4.87 9.57 -8.28
N LYS A 11 -4.40 10.66 -8.91
CA LYS A 11 -5.16 11.91 -8.99
C LYS A 11 -6.11 11.85 -10.17
N VAL A 12 -7.37 12.19 -9.94
CA VAL A 12 -8.34 12.38 -11.01
C VAL A 12 -8.45 13.86 -11.31
N GLN A 13 -7.90 14.22 -12.46
CA GLN A 13 -7.78 15.60 -12.93
C GLN A 13 -8.50 15.74 -14.26
N ARG A 14 -9.07 16.94 -14.51
CA ARG A 14 -9.91 17.31 -15.66
C ARG A 14 -11.37 16.87 -15.56
N ARG A 15 -12.26 17.77 -15.99
CA ARG A 15 -13.72 17.58 -16.04
C ARG A 15 -14.14 16.27 -16.73
N ASN A 16 -13.53 15.94 -17.87
CA ASN A 16 -13.92 14.76 -18.64
C ASN A 16 -13.35 13.43 -18.10
N ALA A 17 -12.60 13.42 -17.00
CA ALA A 17 -11.99 12.20 -16.48
C ALA A 17 -13.04 11.16 -16.03
N TRP A 18 -14.23 11.59 -15.58
CA TRP A 18 -15.33 10.66 -15.26
C TRP A 18 -15.69 9.77 -16.45
N ARG A 19 -15.58 10.26 -17.70
CA ARG A 19 -15.85 9.49 -18.93
C ARG A 19 -14.90 8.32 -19.09
N TYR A 20 -13.63 8.50 -18.71
CA TYR A 20 -12.65 7.41 -18.69
C TYR A 20 -13.01 6.36 -17.65
N TYR A 21 -13.45 6.79 -16.46
CA TYR A 21 -13.89 5.88 -15.41
C TYR A 21 -15.11 5.06 -15.84
N VAL A 22 -16.19 5.69 -16.32
CA VAL A 22 -17.41 4.96 -16.68
C VAL A 22 -17.26 4.08 -17.94
N ARG A 23 -16.40 4.46 -18.90
CA ARG A 23 -16.14 3.67 -20.11
C ARG A 23 -15.11 2.55 -19.90
N GLY A 24 -14.38 2.61 -18.79
CA GLY A 24 -13.17 1.84 -18.59
C GLY A 24 -13.13 1.17 -17.24
N VAL A 25 -12.73 1.93 -16.22
CA VAL A 25 -12.56 1.44 -14.84
C VAL A 25 -13.84 0.77 -14.38
N ALA A 26 -14.97 1.48 -14.36
CA ALA A 26 -16.26 0.93 -13.95
C ALA A 26 -16.65 -0.35 -14.71
N PHE A 27 -16.14 -0.55 -15.92
CA PHE A 27 -16.35 -1.72 -16.77
C PHE A 27 -15.16 -2.70 -16.74
N GLY A 28 -14.60 -2.98 -15.55
CA GLY A 28 -13.58 -4.02 -15.35
C GLY A 28 -12.28 -3.77 -16.13
N ASP A 29 -11.87 -2.52 -16.23
CA ASP A 29 -10.75 -2.05 -17.08
C ASP A 29 -10.87 -2.38 -18.58
N GLY A 30 -12.07 -2.77 -19.02
CA GLY A 30 -12.37 -3.05 -20.40
C GLY A 30 -12.67 -1.81 -21.22
N ARG A 31 -13.21 -2.04 -22.42
CA ARG A 31 -13.79 -1.00 -23.27
C ARG A 31 -15.29 -1.22 -23.35
N ARG A 32 -16.06 -0.37 -22.65
CA ARG A 32 -17.53 -0.40 -22.74
C ARG A 32 -17.95 -0.17 -24.20
N PRO A 33 -18.83 -1.00 -24.79
CA PRO A 33 -19.38 -0.76 -26.12
C PRO A 33 -20.06 0.61 -26.22
N VAL A 34 -19.96 1.25 -27.39
CA VAL A 34 -20.62 2.53 -27.65
C VAL A 34 -22.14 2.31 -27.67
N GLY A 35 -22.91 3.27 -27.14
CA GLY A 35 -24.38 3.22 -27.14
C GLY A 35 -25.03 2.38 -26.03
N GLN A 36 -24.26 1.60 -25.25
CA GLN A 36 -24.79 0.86 -24.11
C GLN A 36 -24.75 1.67 -22.81
N SER A 37 -25.81 1.54 -22.01
CA SER A 37 -25.85 2.08 -20.65
C SER A 37 -24.82 1.37 -19.76
N LEU A 38 -24.29 2.06 -18.74
CA LEU A 38 -23.36 1.44 -17.79
C LEU A 38 -23.98 0.19 -17.15
N LYS A 39 -25.22 0.31 -16.65
CA LYS A 39 -25.95 -0.80 -16.01
C LYS A 39 -26.05 -2.02 -16.92
N GLY A 40 -26.59 -1.85 -18.13
CA GLY A 40 -26.77 -2.96 -19.06
C GLY A 40 -25.45 -3.59 -19.53
N ALA A 41 -24.40 -2.78 -19.70
CA ALA A 41 -23.08 -3.29 -20.01
C ALA A 41 -22.53 -4.18 -18.87
N LEU A 42 -22.62 -3.72 -17.62
CA LEU A 42 -22.13 -4.47 -16.45
C LEU A 42 -22.88 -5.80 -16.26
N GLU A 43 -24.20 -5.77 -16.35
CA GLU A 43 -25.04 -6.97 -16.28
C GLU A 43 -24.63 -7.99 -17.34
N LYS A 44 -24.49 -7.54 -18.61
CA LYS A 44 -24.07 -8.41 -19.71
C LYS A 44 -22.66 -8.99 -19.51
N ALA A 45 -21.76 -8.24 -18.87
CA ALA A 45 -20.39 -8.66 -18.59
C ALA A 45 -20.24 -9.51 -17.31
N GLY A 46 -21.31 -9.67 -16.52
CA GLY A 46 -21.24 -10.33 -15.21
C GLY A 46 -20.37 -9.58 -14.20
N LEU A 47 -20.28 -8.25 -14.33
CA LEU A 47 -19.52 -7.40 -13.42
C LEU A 47 -20.45 -6.79 -12.35
N PRO A 48 -20.01 -6.72 -11.08
CA PRO A 48 -20.80 -6.09 -10.04
C PRO A 48 -20.97 -4.58 -10.32
N PRO A 49 -22.13 -4.00 -9.97
CA PRO A 49 -22.32 -2.55 -10.06
C PRO A 49 -21.40 -1.82 -9.09
N GLY A 50 -21.08 -0.57 -9.42
CA GLY A 50 -20.41 0.33 -8.47
C GLY A 50 -21.34 0.69 -7.32
N VAL A 51 -20.79 0.88 -6.12
CA VAL A 51 -21.56 1.20 -4.90
C VAL A 51 -21.00 2.40 -4.17
N TRP A 52 -21.87 3.18 -3.53
CA TRP A 52 -21.52 4.30 -2.68
C TRP A 52 -21.03 3.82 -1.30
N MET A 53 -20.00 4.48 -0.76
CA MET A 53 -19.46 4.25 0.59
C MET A 53 -19.02 5.57 1.25
N GLY A 54 -18.87 5.54 2.58
CA GLY A 54 -18.35 6.64 3.40
C GLY A 54 -19.41 7.38 4.21
N ARG A 55 -19.01 8.03 5.31
CA ARG A 55 -19.91 8.78 6.20
C ARG A 55 -20.37 10.11 5.62
N GLY A 56 -19.65 10.63 4.61
CA GLY A 56 -20.02 11.86 3.92
C GLY A 56 -21.26 11.71 3.01
N LEU A 57 -21.76 10.49 2.80
CA LEU A 57 -22.93 10.24 1.95
C LEU A 57 -24.23 10.85 2.48
N ALA A 58 -24.40 10.91 3.80
CA ALA A 58 -25.59 11.47 4.42
C ALA A 58 -25.83 12.93 4.01
N ALA A 59 -24.75 13.70 3.82
CA ALA A 59 -24.79 15.08 3.32
C ALA A 59 -25.35 15.22 1.89
N LEU A 60 -25.46 14.11 1.16
CA LEU A 60 -25.94 14.05 -0.22
C LEU A 60 -27.25 13.24 -0.34
N GLY A 61 -27.88 12.87 0.78
CA GLY A 61 -29.06 11.99 0.78
C GLY A 61 -28.80 10.57 0.25
N LEU A 62 -27.54 10.14 0.19
CA LEU A 62 -27.14 8.83 -0.30
C LEU A 62 -26.98 7.83 0.85
N THR A 63 -27.25 6.56 0.58
CA THR A 63 -27.03 5.46 1.54
C THR A 63 -25.85 4.59 1.12
N ALA A 64 -25.04 4.12 2.08
CA ALA A 64 -23.96 3.19 1.80
C ALA A 64 -24.49 1.89 1.16
N GLY A 65 -23.83 1.41 0.12
CA GLY A 65 -24.25 0.25 -0.67
C GLY A 65 -25.19 0.59 -1.84
N GLN A 66 -25.74 1.80 -1.91
CA GLN A 66 -26.55 2.24 -3.05
C GLN A 66 -25.73 2.20 -4.34
N THR A 67 -26.35 1.75 -5.43
CA THR A 67 -25.70 1.70 -6.74
C THR A 67 -25.34 3.09 -7.27
N VAL A 68 -24.12 3.21 -7.77
CA VAL A 68 -23.62 4.43 -8.44
C VAL A 68 -24.13 4.45 -9.88
N THR A 69 -24.83 5.53 -10.26
CA THR A 69 -25.30 5.69 -11.65
C THR A 69 -24.31 6.47 -12.51
N GLU A 70 -24.40 6.32 -13.84
CA GLU A 70 -23.56 7.09 -14.77
C GLU A 70 -23.81 8.59 -14.68
N ARG A 71 -25.06 9.01 -14.47
CA ARG A 71 -25.39 10.43 -14.30
C ARG A 71 -24.84 10.98 -12.98
N GLN A 72 -24.92 10.22 -11.88
CA GLN A 72 -24.30 10.62 -10.62
C GLN A 72 -22.78 10.74 -10.76
N MET A 73 -22.12 9.86 -11.54
CA MET A 73 -20.69 9.96 -11.83
C MET A 73 -20.32 11.26 -12.53
N GLU A 74 -21.10 11.65 -13.54
CA GLU A 74 -20.91 12.91 -14.22
C GLU A 74 -21.11 14.10 -13.29
N LEU A 75 -22.23 14.13 -12.54
CA LEU A 75 -22.55 15.24 -11.65
C LEU A 75 -21.50 15.40 -10.55
N VAL A 76 -21.18 14.33 -9.83
CA VAL A 76 -20.30 14.38 -8.66
C VAL A 76 -18.83 14.52 -9.07
N PHE A 77 -18.34 13.69 -9.99
CA PHE A 77 -16.91 13.62 -10.33
C PHE A 77 -16.53 14.34 -11.63
N GLY A 78 -17.52 14.83 -12.39
CA GLY A 78 -17.31 15.67 -13.56
C GLY A 78 -17.66 17.14 -13.29
N GLN A 79 -18.80 17.40 -12.65
CA GLN A 79 -19.34 18.75 -12.51
C GLN A 79 -19.23 19.31 -11.08
N LEU A 80 -18.80 18.51 -10.11
CA LEU A 80 -18.77 18.86 -8.68
C LEU A 80 -20.14 19.31 -8.15
N ARG A 81 -21.17 18.55 -8.50
CA ARG A 81 -22.57 18.81 -8.13
C ARG A 81 -23.16 17.66 -7.32
N HIS A 82 -24.26 17.96 -6.64
CA HIS A 82 -25.07 16.98 -5.92
C HIS A 82 -25.45 15.80 -6.85
N PRO A 83 -25.46 14.54 -6.37
CA PRO A 83 -25.83 13.37 -7.19
C PRO A 83 -27.23 13.46 -7.81
N ASP A 84 -28.15 14.16 -7.14
CA ASP A 84 -29.52 14.41 -7.59
C ASP A 84 -29.74 15.84 -8.13
N ALA A 85 -28.68 16.49 -8.63
CA ALA A 85 -28.76 17.90 -9.02
C ALA A 85 -29.86 18.20 -10.05
N ASP A 86 -30.10 17.30 -11.01
CA ASP A 86 -31.15 17.49 -12.03
C ASP A 86 -32.57 17.51 -11.45
N ARG A 87 -32.80 16.80 -10.34
CA ARG A 87 -34.08 16.77 -9.63
C ARG A 87 -34.24 18.05 -8.81
N ILE A 88 -33.22 18.37 -7.99
CA ILE A 88 -33.22 19.54 -7.10
C ILE A 88 -33.38 20.84 -7.89
N GLU A 89 -32.66 20.99 -8.99
CA GLU A 89 -32.77 22.20 -9.82
C GLU A 89 -34.15 22.36 -10.45
N ARG A 90 -34.75 21.26 -10.92
CA ARG A 90 -36.10 21.30 -11.47
C ARG A 90 -37.12 21.73 -10.42
N GLU A 91 -37.07 21.13 -9.23
CA GLU A 91 -37.95 21.48 -8.12
C GLU A 91 -37.82 22.97 -7.75
N LEU A 92 -36.59 23.50 -7.66
CA LEU A 92 -36.36 24.92 -7.37
C LEU A 92 -36.88 25.85 -8.47
N LEU A 93 -36.72 25.47 -9.75
CA LEU A 93 -37.24 26.24 -10.88
C LEU A 93 -38.78 26.22 -10.91
N ASP A 94 -39.40 25.08 -10.62
CA ASP A 94 -40.85 24.92 -10.53
C ASP A 94 -41.41 25.77 -9.37
N ASP A 95 -40.65 25.91 -8.28
CA ASP A 95 -40.95 26.80 -7.14
C ASP A 95 -40.64 28.29 -7.42
N GLY A 96 -40.19 28.63 -8.63
CA GLY A 96 -39.97 30.02 -9.07
C GLY A 96 -38.59 30.60 -8.76
N ALA A 97 -37.62 29.79 -8.32
CA ALA A 97 -36.24 30.23 -8.21
C ALA A 97 -35.66 30.56 -9.60
N ASP A 98 -34.75 31.53 -9.67
CA ASP A 98 -34.04 31.80 -10.91
C ASP A 98 -33.01 30.68 -11.21
N PRO A 99 -32.61 30.50 -12.48
CA PRO A 99 -31.69 29.43 -12.88
C PRO A 99 -30.33 29.45 -12.18
N GLU A 100 -29.80 30.63 -11.82
CA GLU A 100 -28.50 30.72 -11.15
C GLU A 100 -28.62 30.26 -9.70
N THR A 101 -29.68 30.67 -8.99
CA THR A 101 -29.98 30.19 -7.64
C THR A 101 -30.16 28.68 -7.62
N ALA A 102 -30.97 28.13 -8.53
CA ALA A 102 -31.16 26.68 -8.65
C ALA A 102 -29.82 25.96 -8.91
N ARG A 103 -29.01 26.49 -9.83
CA ARG A 103 -27.71 25.93 -10.19
C ARG A 103 -26.72 25.92 -9.03
N LEU A 104 -26.65 27.00 -8.25
CA LEU A 104 -25.77 27.15 -7.11
C LEU A 104 -26.16 26.23 -5.95
N ALA A 105 -27.45 25.96 -5.75
CA ALA A 105 -27.96 25.07 -4.71
C ALA A 105 -27.40 23.64 -4.80
N THR A 106 -27.00 23.20 -6.00
CA THR A 106 -26.45 21.86 -6.23
C THR A 106 -24.93 21.81 -6.25
N VAL A 107 -24.21 22.94 -6.15
CA VAL A 107 -22.75 22.97 -6.25
C VAL A 107 -22.09 22.47 -4.95
N LEU A 108 -21.16 21.52 -5.09
CA LEU A 108 -20.33 21.04 -3.99
C LEU A 108 -19.07 21.91 -3.86
N GLY A 109 -19.25 23.14 -3.37
CA GLY A 109 -18.18 24.10 -3.10
C GLY A 109 -18.02 25.11 -4.23
N GLN A 110 -16.85 25.18 -4.86
CA GLN A 110 -16.64 26.07 -6.01
C GLN A 110 -17.14 25.41 -7.32
N PRO A 111 -17.93 26.11 -8.17
CA PRO A 111 -18.34 25.60 -9.47
C PRO A 111 -17.13 25.28 -10.35
N ILE A 112 -17.22 24.20 -11.13
CA ILE A 112 -16.08 23.74 -11.94
C ILE A 112 -15.73 24.74 -13.05
N GLU A 113 -16.74 25.42 -13.59
CA GLU A 113 -16.61 26.44 -14.63
C GLU A 113 -15.69 27.59 -14.17
N GLU A 114 -15.73 27.94 -12.88
CA GLU A 114 -14.84 28.96 -12.33
C GLU A 114 -13.38 28.51 -12.22
N ILE A 115 -13.17 27.23 -11.90
CA ILE A 115 -11.84 26.64 -11.80
C ILE A 115 -11.21 26.63 -13.20
N GLU A 116 -12.00 26.24 -14.21
CA GLU A 116 -11.60 26.24 -15.63
C GLU A 116 -11.31 27.66 -16.13
N ARG A 117 -12.14 28.65 -15.79
CA ARG A 117 -11.94 30.07 -16.14
C ARG A 117 -10.59 30.61 -15.64
N ARG A 118 -10.13 30.15 -14.48
CA ARG A 118 -8.80 30.50 -13.91
C ARG A 118 -7.65 29.72 -14.53
N LYS A 119 -7.90 28.89 -15.56
CA LYS A 119 -6.93 27.97 -16.18
C LYS A 119 -6.25 27.03 -15.17
N ALA A 120 -6.90 26.76 -14.04
CA ALA A 120 -6.40 25.85 -13.02
C ALA A 120 -6.79 24.41 -13.37
N THR A 121 -5.89 23.45 -13.14
CA THR A 121 -6.24 22.03 -13.29
C THR A 121 -7.07 21.57 -12.09
N PRO A 122 -8.35 21.20 -12.26
CA PRO A 122 -9.16 20.74 -11.14
C PRO A 122 -8.65 19.39 -10.64
N LEU A 123 -8.61 19.23 -9.32
CA LEU A 123 -8.50 17.94 -8.66
C LEU A 123 -9.90 17.54 -8.20
N LEU A 124 -10.51 16.59 -8.90
CA LEU A 124 -11.91 16.20 -8.69
C LEU A 124 -12.02 15.05 -7.70
N ALA A 125 -11.07 14.12 -7.74
CA ALA A 125 -11.04 12.98 -6.86
C ALA A 125 -9.64 12.40 -6.67
N LEU A 126 -9.53 11.51 -5.69
CA LEU A 126 -8.41 10.62 -5.48
C LEU A 126 -8.91 9.19 -5.66
N ASP A 127 -8.29 8.43 -6.57
CA ASP A 127 -8.62 7.02 -6.76
C ASP A 127 -7.70 6.16 -5.89
N TYR A 128 -8.28 5.55 -4.86
CA TYR A 128 -7.63 4.62 -3.95
C TYR A 128 -7.87 3.19 -4.47
N THR A 129 -6.85 2.58 -5.06
CA THR A 129 -6.95 1.20 -5.54
C THR A 129 -6.43 0.25 -4.47
N PHE A 130 -7.32 -0.52 -3.86
CA PHE A 130 -7.02 -1.55 -2.87
C PHE A 130 -6.86 -2.91 -3.52
N ARG A 131 -5.83 -3.66 -3.14
CA ARG A 131 -5.55 -4.99 -3.66
C ARG A 131 -4.95 -5.91 -2.58
N PRO A 132 -5.38 -7.17 -2.48
CA PRO A 132 -4.80 -8.14 -1.54
C PRO A 132 -3.33 -8.46 -1.86
N GLN A 133 -2.67 -9.15 -0.93
CA GLN A 133 -1.36 -9.76 -1.16
C GLN A 133 -1.43 -10.77 -2.30
N ALA A 134 -0.29 -11.05 -2.95
CA ALA A 134 -0.30 -11.86 -4.16
C ALA A 134 -0.71 -13.31 -3.89
N SER A 135 -0.29 -13.88 -2.76
CA SER A 135 -0.71 -15.22 -2.32
C SER A 135 -2.22 -15.30 -2.03
N LEU A 136 -2.82 -14.24 -1.50
CA LEU A 136 -4.27 -14.17 -1.30
C LEU A 136 -5.02 -14.09 -2.64
N ILE A 137 -4.47 -13.40 -3.65
CA ILE A 137 -5.02 -13.40 -5.01
C ILE A 137 -5.00 -14.81 -5.60
N VAL A 138 -3.91 -15.56 -5.41
CA VAL A 138 -3.81 -16.97 -5.87
C VAL A 138 -4.86 -17.84 -5.18
N LEU A 139 -4.99 -17.76 -3.85
CA LEU A 139 -6.00 -18.53 -3.10
C LEU A 139 -7.42 -18.14 -3.48
N TRP A 140 -7.70 -16.86 -3.72
CA TRP A 140 -9.00 -16.39 -4.18
C TRP A 140 -9.35 -16.93 -5.57
N ALA A 141 -8.36 -17.02 -6.46
CA ALA A 141 -8.54 -17.48 -7.83
C ALA A 141 -8.74 -19.00 -7.94
N LEU A 142 -7.89 -19.77 -7.24
CA LEU A 142 -7.79 -21.22 -7.37
C LEU A 142 -8.49 -22.00 -6.26
N GLY A 143 -8.81 -21.36 -5.14
CA GLY A 143 -9.53 -21.96 -4.04
C GLY A 143 -10.99 -22.25 -4.35
N ASP A 144 -11.61 -23.00 -3.44
CA ASP A 144 -13.03 -23.31 -3.50
C ASP A 144 -13.90 -22.06 -3.27
N ASP A 145 -15.20 -22.22 -3.44
CA ASP A 145 -16.16 -21.13 -3.32
C ASP A 145 -16.23 -20.55 -1.90
N HIS A 146 -15.97 -21.37 -0.87
CA HIS A 146 -15.89 -20.90 0.50
C HIS A 146 -14.67 -19.97 0.67
N THR A 147 -13.47 -20.42 0.32
CA THR A 147 -12.22 -19.65 0.36
C THR A 147 -12.36 -18.33 -0.39
N ARG A 148 -12.93 -18.36 -1.60
CA ARG A 148 -13.18 -17.16 -2.41
C ARG A 148 -14.04 -16.15 -1.66
N ARG A 149 -15.19 -16.58 -1.11
CA ARG A 149 -16.12 -15.71 -0.38
C ARG A 149 -15.51 -15.16 0.91
N VAL A 150 -14.70 -15.94 1.62
CA VAL A 150 -13.96 -15.47 2.79
C VAL A 150 -13.04 -14.32 2.41
N ILE A 151 -12.25 -14.49 1.34
CA ILE A 151 -11.31 -13.46 0.88
C ILE A 151 -12.04 -12.21 0.38
N GLU A 152 -13.15 -12.35 -0.35
CA GLU A 152 -13.97 -11.22 -0.81
C GLU A 152 -14.57 -10.42 0.36
N ARG A 153 -15.10 -11.10 1.39
CA ARG A 153 -15.63 -10.43 2.59
C ARG A 153 -14.53 -9.72 3.37
N ALA A 154 -13.38 -10.36 3.55
CA ALA A 154 -12.24 -9.76 4.23
C ALA A 154 -11.69 -8.53 3.49
N HIS A 155 -11.63 -8.60 2.16
CA HIS A 155 -11.27 -7.46 1.30
C HIS A 155 -12.21 -6.27 1.52
N GLU A 156 -13.52 -6.51 1.52
CA GLU A 156 -14.53 -5.46 1.77
C GLU A 156 -14.40 -4.83 3.16
N ARG A 157 -14.27 -5.65 4.20
CA ARG A 157 -14.13 -5.16 5.57
C ARG A 157 -12.82 -4.40 5.77
N ALA A 158 -11.73 -4.85 5.17
CA ALA A 158 -10.45 -4.16 5.20
C ALA A 158 -10.46 -2.80 4.48
N ILE A 159 -11.12 -2.70 3.32
CA ILE A 159 -11.35 -1.41 2.63
C ILE A 159 -12.12 -0.47 3.56
N ALA A 160 -13.23 -0.96 4.12
CA ALA A 160 -14.07 -0.16 5.00
C ALA A 160 -13.31 0.29 6.26
N ALA A 161 -12.46 -0.56 6.84
CA ALA A 161 -11.62 -0.22 7.98
C ALA A 161 -10.60 0.89 7.64
N ALA A 162 -9.92 0.78 6.50
CA ALA A 162 -8.96 1.78 6.05
C ALA A 162 -9.63 3.13 5.74
N LEU A 163 -10.79 3.13 5.07
CA LEU A 163 -11.54 4.36 4.77
C LEU A 163 -12.11 5.00 6.05
N ARG A 164 -12.66 4.22 6.98
CA ARG A 164 -13.13 4.74 8.28
C ARG A 164 -11.99 5.39 9.07
N TRP A 165 -10.84 4.73 9.14
CA TRP A 165 -9.66 5.30 9.79
C TRP A 165 -9.22 6.61 9.14
N LEU A 166 -9.24 6.71 7.80
CA LEU A 166 -8.97 7.98 7.12
C LEU A 166 -9.98 9.07 7.50
N GLU A 167 -11.28 8.74 7.55
CA GLU A 167 -12.33 9.67 7.98
C GLU A 167 -12.15 10.13 9.43
N ASP A 168 -11.79 9.23 10.34
CA ASP A 168 -11.61 9.54 11.76
C ASP A 168 -10.37 10.39 12.02
N GLU A 169 -9.24 10.05 11.38
CA GLU A 169 -7.91 10.54 11.77
C GLU A 169 -7.30 11.56 10.79
N VAL A 170 -7.76 11.60 9.54
CA VAL A 170 -7.03 12.31 8.46
C VAL A 170 -7.86 13.36 7.75
N VAL A 171 -9.16 13.13 7.60
CA VAL A 171 -10.04 13.93 6.75
C VAL A 171 -10.27 15.33 7.29
N GLU A 172 -9.81 16.30 6.52
CA GLU A 172 -10.00 17.72 6.75
C GLU A 172 -10.41 18.41 5.45
N THR A 173 -11.20 19.47 5.56
CA THR A 173 -11.40 20.46 4.51
C THR A 173 -10.37 21.57 4.60
N ARG A 174 -10.12 22.27 3.49
CA ARG A 174 -9.23 23.43 3.43
C ARG A 174 -9.82 24.58 2.62
N TRP A 175 -9.55 25.82 3.03
CA TRP A 175 -9.95 27.04 2.32
C TRP A 175 -8.96 28.20 2.58
N SER A 176 -9.24 29.38 2.02
CA SER A 176 -8.35 30.56 2.06
C SER A 176 -6.93 30.21 1.62
N SER A 177 -6.81 29.61 0.44
CA SER A 177 -5.57 29.08 -0.13
C SER A 177 -4.85 28.03 0.73
N GLY A 178 -5.58 27.34 1.61
CA GLY A 178 -5.06 26.31 2.51
C GLY A 178 -4.59 26.84 3.86
N ARG A 179 -4.75 28.14 4.13
CA ARG A 179 -4.43 28.75 5.44
C ARG A 179 -5.37 28.28 6.53
N GLN A 180 -6.63 28.02 6.18
CA GLN A 180 -7.65 27.55 7.12
C GLN A 180 -8.06 26.12 6.80
N ARG A 181 -8.35 25.35 7.86
CA ARG A 181 -8.63 23.91 7.84
C ARG A 181 -9.57 23.53 8.98
N ALA A 182 -10.43 22.55 8.73
CA ALA A 182 -11.33 21.98 9.72
C ALA A 182 -11.56 20.49 9.44
N LYS A 183 -11.81 19.69 10.49
CA LYS A 183 -12.21 18.29 10.34
C LYS A 183 -13.49 18.20 9.50
N ALA A 184 -13.55 17.22 8.60
CA ALA A 184 -14.77 16.93 7.87
C ALA A 184 -15.47 15.68 8.46
N PRO A 185 -16.80 15.58 8.34
CA PRO A 185 -17.58 14.50 8.95
C PRO A 185 -17.36 13.14 8.26
N GLY A 186 -16.91 13.12 7.01
CA GLY A 186 -16.63 11.88 6.30
C GLY A 186 -16.25 12.08 4.84
N LEU A 187 -15.99 10.96 4.17
CA LEU A 187 -15.70 10.89 2.74
C LEU A 187 -16.97 10.51 1.96
N VAL A 188 -17.01 10.95 0.71
CA VAL A 188 -17.94 10.45 -0.31
C VAL A 188 -17.13 9.61 -1.29
N VAL A 189 -17.41 8.31 -1.35
CA VAL A 189 -16.60 7.35 -2.11
C VAL A 189 -17.50 6.54 -3.03
N ALA A 190 -17.16 6.48 -4.31
CA ALA A 190 -17.74 5.51 -5.23
C ALA A 190 -16.75 4.36 -5.45
N LYS A 191 -17.21 3.12 -5.29
CA LYS A 191 -16.35 1.91 -5.32
C LYS A 191 -16.73 0.99 -6.48
N TRP A 192 -15.74 0.48 -7.22
CA TRP A 192 -15.92 -0.55 -8.25
C TRP A 192 -14.97 -1.71 -8.03
N ARG A 193 -15.50 -2.94 -8.08
CA ARG A 193 -14.72 -4.17 -7.98
C ARG A 193 -14.32 -4.71 -9.33
N HIS A 194 -13.06 -5.11 -9.44
CA HIS A 194 -12.47 -5.78 -10.58
C HIS A 194 -11.92 -7.14 -10.16
N PHE A 195 -11.91 -8.09 -11.09
CA PHE A 195 -11.53 -9.48 -10.83
C PHE A 195 -10.17 -9.86 -11.42
N ASP A 196 -9.74 -9.16 -12.46
CA ASP A 196 -8.63 -9.61 -13.27
C ASP A 196 -7.82 -8.43 -13.81
N ASN A 197 -6.54 -8.68 -14.05
CA ASN A 197 -5.64 -7.68 -14.61
C ASN A 197 -5.91 -7.50 -16.11
N ARG A 198 -5.22 -6.56 -16.77
CA ARG A 198 -5.43 -6.28 -18.20
C ARG A 198 -5.18 -7.49 -19.13
N ASP A 199 -4.40 -8.45 -18.66
CA ASP A 199 -4.03 -9.67 -19.40
C ASP A 199 -4.98 -10.85 -19.08
N GLY A 200 -6.04 -10.60 -18.30
CA GLY A 200 -7.05 -11.58 -17.91
C GLY A 200 -6.70 -12.43 -16.69
N PHE A 201 -5.46 -12.32 -16.17
CA PHE A 201 -4.99 -13.09 -15.02
C PHE A 201 -5.58 -12.58 -13.70
N PRO A 202 -5.65 -13.43 -12.65
CA PRO A 202 -6.33 -13.08 -11.42
C PRO A 202 -5.76 -11.81 -10.77
N LEU A 203 -6.64 -10.88 -10.43
CA LEU A 203 -6.31 -9.68 -9.67
C LEU A 203 -7.59 -9.11 -9.05
N LEU A 204 -7.96 -9.59 -7.87
CA LEU A 204 -9.00 -8.94 -7.07
C LEU A 204 -8.53 -7.55 -6.66
N HIS A 205 -9.25 -6.50 -7.05
CA HIS A 205 -8.99 -5.14 -6.61
C HIS A 205 -10.23 -4.27 -6.67
N ASP A 206 -10.31 -3.28 -5.79
CA ASP A 206 -11.40 -2.31 -5.80
C ASP A 206 -10.83 -0.89 -6.02
N HIS A 207 -11.38 -0.18 -6.98
CA HIS A 207 -11.16 1.26 -7.18
C HIS A 207 -12.12 2.04 -6.29
N CYS A 208 -11.59 2.79 -5.33
CA CYS A 208 -12.35 3.66 -4.44
C CYS A 208 -12.10 5.13 -4.82
N LEU A 209 -13.01 5.71 -5.61
CA LEU A 209 -12.94 7.09 -6.04
C LEU A 209 -13.45 8.01 -4.96
N VAL A 210 -12.53 8.65 -4.23
CA VAL A 210 -12.79 9.59 -3.15
C VAL A 210 -13.01 10.98 -3.72
N LEU A 211 -14.22 11.53 -3.56
CA LEU A 211 -14.55 12.90 -3.98
C LEU A 211 -13.66 13.91 -3.24
N ASN A 212 -13.05 14.85 -3.98
CA ASN A 212 -12.26 15.93 -3.39
C ASN A 212 -13.16 17.08 -2.89
N ARG A 213 -14.24 16.74 -2.19
CA ARG A 213 -15.17 17.66 -1.53
C ARG A 213 -15.74 16.96 -0.29
N ALA A 214 -15.92 17.74 0.76
CA ALA A 214 -16.68 17.32 1.93
C ALA A 214 -17.50 18.49 2.47
N GLN A 215 -18.67 18.18 3.01
CA GLN A 215 -19.50 19.14 3.72
C GLN A 215 -18.90 19.42 5.09
N ARG A 216 -18.91 20.67 5.53
CA ARG A 216 -18.58 21.05 6.90
C ARG A 216 -19.83 20.97 7.78
N PRO A 217 -19.68 20.99 9.12
CA PRO A 217 -20.82 21.02 10.03
C PRO A 217 -21.80 22.18 9.82
N ASP A 218 -21.34 23.29 9.23
CA ASP A 218 -22.16 24.46 8.87
C ASP A 218 -22.89 24.32 7.51
N GLY A 219 -22.86 23.13 6.90
CA GLY A 219 -23.52 22.84 5.63
C GLY A 219 -22.71 23.24 4.39
N SER A 220 -21.64 24.04 4.54
CA SER A 220 -20.83 24.50 3.42
C SER A 220 -19.90 23.42 2.87
N TRP A 221 -19.62 23.45 1.57
CA TRP A 221 -18.78 22.45 0.89
C TRP A 221 -17.40 23.01 0.54
N TYR A 222 -16.35 22.27 0.89
CA TYR A 222 -14.97 22.66 0.59
C TYR A 222 -14.12 21.49 0.09
N ALA A 223 -13.01 21.82 -0.56
CA ALA A 223 -12.04 20.83 -1.01
C ALA A 223 -11.34 20.15 0.17
N LEU A 224 -11.03 18.87 0.03
CA LEU A 224 -10.27 18.13 1.03
C LEU A 224 -8.82 18.63 1.09
N ASN A 225 -8.19 18.46 2.25
CA ASN A 225 -6.76 18.58 2.42
C ASN A 225 -6.05 17.34 1.85
N THR A 226 -5.95 17.27 0.54
CA THR A 226 -5.44 16.07 -0.16
C THR A 226 -3.97 15.76 0.15
N VAL A 227 -3.17 16.75 0.56
CA VAL A 227 -1.78 16.52 1.01
C VAL A 227 -1.76 15.59 2.23
N ARG A 228 -2.69 15.77 3.17
CA ARG A 228 -2.84 14.93 4.37
C ARG A 228 -3.23 13.51 4.01
N LEU A 229 -4.20 13.37 3.10
CA LEU A 229 -4.61 12.09 2.57
C LEU A 229 -3.42 11.35 1.94
N TYR A 230 -2.65 12.03 1.08
CA TYR A 230 -1.43 11.47 0.47
C TYR A 230 -0.38 11.04 1.50
N GLN A 231 -0.14 11.85 2.52
CA GLN A 231 0.86 11.55 3.55
C GLN A 231 0.51 10.29 4.36
N ASN A 232 -0.77 9.91 4.43
CA ASN A 232 -1.27 8.79 5.24
C ASN A 232 -1.58 7.52 4.43
N VAL A 233 -1.31 7.49 3.12
CA VAL A 233 -1.57 6.32 2.25
C VAL A 233 -0.91 5.04 2.79
N VAL A 234 0.33 5.15 3.27
CA VAL A 234 1.06 3.97 3.80
C VAL A 234 0.45 3.48 5.12
N ALA A 235 -0.01 4.38 5.99
CA ALA A 235 -0.67 4.01 7.24
C ALA A 235 -2.04 3.35 6.98
N ALA A 236 -2.82 3.88 6.03
CA ALA A 236 -4.08 3.27 5.61
C ALA A 236 -3.86 1.91 4.93
N GLY A 237 -2.86 1.80 4.04
CA GLY A 237 -2.55 0.55 3.35
C GLY A 237 -2.06 -0.57 4.27
N THR A 238 -1.30 -0.23 5.31
CA THR A 238 -0.88 -1.20 6.34
C THR A 238 -2.05 -1.66 7.21
N LEU A 239 -3.02 -0.78 7.53
CA LEU A 239 -4.26 -1.17 8.21
C LEU A 239 -5.11 -2.11 7.36
N TYR A 240 -5.29 -1.77 6.09
CA TYR A 240 -5.97 -2.65 5.12
C TYR A 240 -5.33 -4.03 5.09
N THR A 241 -4.00 -4.08 4.95
CA THR A 241 -3.28 -5.36 4.85
C THR A 241 -3.44 -6.16 6.14
N LEU A 242 -3.20 -5.54 7.31
CA LEU A 242 -3.34 -6.18 8.62
C LEU A 242 -4.74 -6.75 8.84
N THR A 243 -5.77 -5.95 8.59
CA THR A 243 -7.17 -6.37 8.74
C THR A 243 -7.48 -7.55 7.82
N MET A 244 -7.13 -7.43 6.53
CA MET A 244 -7.41 -8.48 5.55
C MET A 244 -6.69 -9.79 5.87
N THR A 245 -5.38 -9.73 6.16
CA THR A 245 -4.58 -10.92 6.43
C THR A 245 -5.07 -11.62 7.70
N THR A 246 -5.31 -10.88 8.78
CA THR A 246 -5.77 -11.45 10.05
C THR A 246 -7.12 -12.14 9.88
N GLU A 247 -8.10 -11.49 9.25
CA GLU A 247 -9.43 -12.08 9.06
C GLU A 247 -9.37 -13.37 8.23
N VAL A 248 -8.67 -13.36 7.09
CA VAL A 248 -8.54 -14.55 6.23
C VAL A 248 -7.80 -15.68 6.95
N CYS A 249 -6.72 -15.36 7.68
CA CYS A 249 -5.94 -16.36 8.38
C CYS A 249 -6.72 -17.00 9.54
N GLU A 250 -7.50 -16.22 10.28
CA GLU A 250 -8.37 -16.76 11.34
C GLU A 250 -9.49 -17.64 10.78
N GLU A 251 -10.17 -17.18 9.73
CA GLU A 251 -11.33 -17.92 9.18
C GLU A 251 -10.91 -19.20 8.42
N LEU A 252 -9.75 -19.21 7.76
CA LEU A 252 -9.30 -20.35 6.95
C LEU A 252 -8.23 -21.23 7.62
N GLY A 253 -7.75 -20.87 8.82
CA GLY A 253 -6.69 -21.61 9.54
C GLY A 253 -5.31 -21.45 8.90
N LEU A 254 -5.02 -20.28 8.33
CA LEU A 254 -3.77 -19.99 7.62
C LEU A 254 -2.78 -19.22 8.50
N ALA A 255 -1.56 -19.08 8.00
CA ALA A 255 -0.55 -18.20 8.57
C ALA A 255 0.30 -17.55 7.47
N THR A 256 1.08 -16.54 7.83
CA THR A 256 1.95 -15.83 6.87
C THR A 256 3.43 -16.10 7.09
N VAL A 257 4.21 -15.90 6.03
CA VAL A 257 5.69 -15.93 6.02
C VAL A 257 6.23 -14.69 5.32
N PRO A 258 7.40 -14.16 5.75
CA PRO A 258 8.00 -13.02 5.08
C PRO A 258 8.55 -13.46 3.71
N ARG A 259 8.31 -12.65 2.68
CA ARG A 259 8.91 -12.82 1.35
C ARG A 259 9.60 -11.55 0.90
N GLU A 260 10.86 -11.69 0.48
CA GLU A 260 11.59 -10.62 -0.16
C GLU A 260 11.12 -10.48 -1.62
N VAL A 261 10.17 -9.58 -1.86
CA VAL A 261 9.70 -9.25 -3.22
C VAL A 261 10.70 -8.36 -3.95
N THR A 262 11.52 -7.64 -3.19
CA THR A 262 12.38 -6.59 -3.71
C THR A 262 13.64 -6.51 -2.85
N PRO A 263 14.82 -6.83 -3.43
CA PRO A 263 16.06 -6.87 -2.68
C PRO A 263 16.34 -5.59 -1.89
N GLY A 264 16.63 -5.74 -0.60
CA GLY A 264 16.96 -4.62 0.30
C GLY A 264 15.78 -3.72 0.68
N LEU A 265 14.54 -4.10 0.35
CA LEU A 265 13.33 -3.48 0.89
C LEU A 265 12.69 -4.40 1.93
N ARG A 266 11.70 -3.84 2.65
CA ARG A 266 10.89 -4.61 3.61
C ARG A 266 10.25 -5.83 2.93
N PRO A 267 10.37 -7.03 3.52
CA PRO A 267 9.59 -8.18 3.10
C PRO A 267 8.10 -7.88 3.11
N VAL A 268 7.38 -8.52 2.19
CA VAL A 268 5.92 -8.57 2.22
C VAL A 268 5.53 -9.87 2.89
N MET A 269 4.59 -9.81 3.83
CA MET A 269 4.02 -10.99 4.45
C MET A 269 3.08 -11.65 3.44
N GLU A 270 3.28 -12.93 3.13
CA GLU A 270 2.50 -13.71 2.16
C GLU A 270 2.02 -15.00 2.82
N ILE A 271 0.92 -15.60 2.37
CA ILE A 271 0.39 -16.85 2.94
C ILE A 271 1.41 -17.99 2.80
N ALA A 272 1.66 -18.69 3.90
CA ALA A 272 2.49 -19.88 3.94
C ALA A 272 1.87 -21.00 3.09
N GLY A 273 2.67 -21.71 2.30
CA GLY A 273 2.22 -22.82 1.46
C GLY A 273 1.84 -22.45 0.01
N VAL A 274 1.70 -21.17 -0.32
CA VAL A 274 1.54 -20.72 -1.72
C VAL A 274 2.90 -20.63 -2.40
N GLY A 275 3.21 -21.48 -3.38
CA GLY A 275 4.48 -21.45 -4.12
C GLY A 275 4.79 -20.11 -4.80
N GLN A 276 6.08 -19.77 -4.98
CA GLN A 276 6.47 -18.53 -5.66
C GLN A 276 6.06 -18.57 -7.14
N GLU A 277 6.15 -19.75 -7.75
CA GLU A 277 5.73 -20.05 -9.12
C GLU A 277 4.23 -19.77 -9.37
N LEU A 278 3.38 -19.98 -8.36
CA LEU A 278 1.94 -19.63 -8.44
C LEU A 278 1.74 -18.11 -8.34
N ILE A 279 2.49 -17.44 -7.47
CA ILE A 279 2.47 -15.98 -7.38
C ILE A 279 2.91 -15.36 -8.71
N ASP A 280 3.99 -15.85 -9.29
CA ASP A 280 4.53 -15.35 -10.56
C ASP A 280 3.57 -15.61 -11.72
N TRP A 281 2.90 -16.78 -11.74
CA TRP A 281 1.81 -17.08 -12.69
C TRP A 281 0.65 -16.08 -12.62
N SER A 282 0.27 -15.62 -11.43
CA SER A 282 -0.76 -14.56 -11.30
C SER A 282 -0.25 -13.16 -11.66
N ALA A 283 1.08 -12.98 -11.74
CA ALA A 283 1.75 -11.69 -11.87
C ALA A 283 2.42 -11.45 -13.24
N THR A 284 2.00 -12.16 -14.29
CA THR A 284 2.54 -12.14 -15.67
C THR A 284 2.83 -10.74 -16.26
N ARG A 285 2.08 -9.71 -15.87
CA ARG A 285 2.37 -8.31 -16.26
C ARG A 285 3.76 -7.84 -15.82
N ARG A 286 4.23 -8.23 -14.62
CA ARG A 286 5.56 -7.85 -14.13
C ARG A 286 6.65 -8.47 -14.97
N GLU A 287 6.47 -9.72 -15.39
CA GLU A 287 7.40 -10.43 -16.28
C GLU A 287 7.48 -9.73 -17.64
N GLN A 288 6.33 -9.32 -18.22
CA GLN A 288 6.30 -8.59 -19.49
C GLN A 288 6.90 -7.18 -19.40
N MET A 289 6.79 -6.52 -18.24
CA MET A 289 7.36 -5.20 -18.00
C MET A 289 8.87 -5.22 -17.76
N ALA A 290 9.41 -6.31 -17.22
CA ALA A 290 10.81 -6.43 -16.87
C ALA A 290 11.78 -6.12 -18.03
N PRO A 291 11.65 -6.71 -19.23
CA PRO A 291 12.57 -6.42 -20.35
C PRO A 291 12.46 -4.97 -20.85
N VAL A 292 11.25 -4.39 -20.82
CA VAL A 292 11.05 -2.98 -21.20
C VAL A 292 11.66 -2.03 -20.17
N LEU A 293 11.50 -2.33 -18.89
CA LEU A 293 12.12 -1.55 -17.81
C LEU A 293 13.64 -1.63 -17.86
N GLU A 294 14.20 -2.80 -18.14
CA GLU A 294 15.64 -3.00 -18.34
C GLU A 294 16.15 -2.14 -19.50
N ARG A 295 15.54 -2.27 -20.69
CA ARG A 295 15.89 -1.46 -21.87
C ARG A 295 15.85 0.04 -21.59
N ILE A 296 14.76 0.55 -21.01
CA ILE A 296 14.59 1.99 -20.72
C ILE A 296 15.57 2.45 -19.62
N THR A 297 15.93 1.58 -18.68
CA THR A 297 16.96 1.86 -17.67
C THR A 297 18.34 1.93 -18.31
N ASP A 298 18.66 1.02 -19.23
CA ASP A 298 19.93 1.04 -19.97
C ASP A 298 20.07 2.29 -20.83
N GLU A 299 18.99 2.71 -21.52
CA GLU A 299 18.94 3.97 -22.25
C GLU A 299 19.19 5.18 -21.34
N TYR A 300 18.60 5.18 -20.14
CA TYR A 300 18.85 6.20 -19.14
C TYR A 300 20.33 6.23 -18.72
N VAL A 301 20.93 5.08 -18.38
CA VAL A 301 22.34 5.00 -17.97
C VAL A 301 23.27 5.43 -19.10
N LYS A 302 23.01 4.99 -20.34
CA LYS A 302 23.82 5.39 -21.51
C LYS A 302 23.80 6.90 -21.74
N LYS A 303 22.63 7.53 -21.55
CA LYS A 303 22.44 8.97 -21.77
C LYS A 303 22.99 9.83 -20.62
N TYR A 304 22.70 9.47 -19.37
CA TYR A 304 23.00 10.29 -18.20
C TYR A 304 24.29 9.86 -17.46
N LYS A 305 24.92 8.75 -17.86
CA LYS A 305 26.17 8.21 -17.31
C LYS A 305 26.15 7.89 -15.81
N HIS A 306 24.97 7.68 -15.25
CA HIS A 306 24.77 7.19 -13.88
C HIS A 306 23.47 6.39 -13.77
N LEU A 307 23.35 5.56 -12.72
CA LEU A 307 22.11 4.86 -12.40
C LEU A 307 21.00 5.84 -11.98
N PRO A 308 19.73 5.55 -12.30
CA PRO A 308 18.62 6.39 -11.85
C PRO A 308 18.47 6.35 -10.33
N GLY A 309 18.33 7.53 -9.72
CA GLY A 309 17.90 7.66 -8.32
C GLY A 309 16.48 7.11 -8.10
N GLU A 310 16.01 7.06 -6.85
CA GLU A 310 14.71 6.47 -6.49
C GLU A 310 13.52 7.06 -7.29
N ARG A 311 13.44 8.39 -7.41
CA ARG A 311 12.42 9.06 -8.24
C ARG A 311 12.55 8.71 -9.73
N GLY A 312 13.78 8.63 -10.23
CA GLY A 312 14.06 8.23 -11.61
C GLY A 312 13.58 6.81 -11.89
N ARG A 313 13.90 5.86 -11.00
CA ARG A 313 13.43 4.47 -11.08
C ARG A 313 11.91 4.35 -11.07
N HIS A 314 11.22 5.16 -10.25
CA HIS A 314 9.76 5.22 -10.26
C HIS A 314 9.22 5.74 -11.60
N GLY A 315 9.82 6.81 -12.14
CA GLY A 315 9.51 7.35 -13.46
C GLY A 315 9.66 6.30 -14.56
N LEU A 316 10.85 5.70 -14.69
CA LEU A 316 11.13 4.68 -15.72
C LEU A 316 10.20 3.46 -15.58
N GLY A 317 9.91 3.05 -14.35
CA GLY A 317 8.88 2.05 -14.07
C GLY A 317 7.54 2.44 -14.68
N TRP A 318 7.04 3.64 -14.36
CA TRP A 318 5.77 4.12 -14.90
C TRP A 318 5.75 4.10 -16.42
N TRP A 319 6.84 4.52 -17.07
CA TRP A 319 6.98 4.49 -18.53
C TRP A 319 6.90 3.07 -19.08
N ALA A 320 7.68 2.12 -18.54
CA ALA A 320 7.62 0.72 -18.95
C ALA A 320 6.21 0.13 -18.77
N ALA A 321 5.50 0.52 -17.71
CA ALA A 321 4.12 0.11 -17.44
C ALA A 321 3.11 0.68 -18.45
N GLN A 322 3.43 1.81 -19.09
CA GLN A 322 2.62 2.42 -20.13
C GLN A 322 2.91 1.85 -21.51
N ASP A 323 4.19 1.65 -21.82
CA ASP A 323 4.68 1.16 -23.11
C ASP A 323 4.20 -0.28 -23.39
N THR A 324 4.22 -1.13 -22.36
CA THR A 324 3.73 -2.51 -22.43
C THR A 324 2.20 -2.65 -22.39
N ARG A 325 1.43 -1.56 -22.50
CA ARG A 325 -0.04 -1.62 -22.43
C ARG A 325 -0.64 -2.20 -23.72
N ARG A 326 -1.08 -3.46 -23.66
CA ARG A 326 -1.97 -4.09 -24.67
C ARG A 326 -3.32 -3.38 -24.79
N ALA A 327 -4.10 -3.60 -25.84
CA ALA A 327 -5.46 -3.03 -25.95
C ALA A 327 -6.36 -3.40 -24.74
N LYS A 328 -7.43 -2.62 -24.53
CA LYS A 328 -8.43 -2.94 -23.48
C LYS A 328 -9.20 -4.20 -23.88
N LYS A 329 -9.33 -5.14 -22.95
CA LYS A 329 -10.04 -6.42 -23.15
C LYS A 329 -11.57 -6.24 -23.09
N THR A 330 -12.28 -7.28 -23.52
CA THR A 330 -13.68 -7.49 -23.15
C THR A 330 -13.71 -8.18 -21.78
N PRO A 331 -14.36 -7.59 -20.76
CA PRO A 331 -14.49 -8.24 -19.46
C PRO A 331 -15.27 -9.55 -19.55
N LYS A 332 -14.99 -10.47 -18.63
CA LYS A 332 -15.67 -11.78 -18.55
C LYS A 332 -16.27 -11.96 -17.15
N PRO A 333 -17.38 -12.71 -17.02
CA PRO A 333 -17.92 -13.10 -15.73
C PRO A 333 -16.90 -13.85 -14.88
N LEU A 334 -16.94 -13.66 -13.56
CA LEU A 334 -15.99 -14.26 -12.62
C LEU A 334 -15.93 -15.80 -12.72
N GLU A 335 -17.08 -16.45 -12.95
CA GLU A 335 -17.14 -17.90 -13.12
C GLU A 335 -16.30 -18.39 -14.31
N GLN A 336 -16.42 -17.72 -15.46
CA GLN A 336 -15.63 -18.06 -16.66
C GLN A 336 -14.14 -17.79 -16.43
N LEU A 337 -13.81 -16.69 -15.75
CA LEU A 337 -12.43 -16.37 -15.40
C LEU A 337 -11.83 -17.46 -14.50
N ARG A 338 -12.55 -17.89 -13.46
CA ARG A 338 -12.09 -18.95 -12.55
C ARG A 338 -11.93 -20.29 -13.23
N ALA A 339 -12.88 -20.68 -14.10
CA ALA A 339 -12.75 -21.89 -14.89
C ALA A 339 -11.47 -21.86 -15.76
N TRP A 340 -11.22 -20.73 -16.43
CA TRP A 340 -10.01 -20.54 -17.23
C TRP A 340 -8.73 -20.55 -16.37
N TRP A 341 -8.70 -19.85 -15.25
CA TRP A 341 -7.56 -19.81 -14.33
C TRP A 341 -7.21 -21.18 -13.79
N ARG A 342 -8.22 -21.93 -13.35
CA ARG A 342 -8.05 -23.28 -12.83
C ARG A 342 -7.47 -24.20 -13.89
N THR A 343 -8.04 -24.21 -15.11
CA THR A 343 -7.48 -24.99 -16.22
C THR A 343 -6.04 -24.58 -16.55
N SER A 344 -5.76 -23.28 -16.63
CA SER A 344 -4.41 -22.77 -16.89
C SER A 344 -3.41 -23.20 -15.82
N ALA A 345 -3.79 -23.15 -14.54
CA ALA A 345 -2.95 -23.58 -13.44
C ALA A 345 -2.73 -25.09 -13.45
N ILE A 346 -3.76 -25.90 -13.71
CA ILE A 346 -3.65 -27.37 -13.82
C ILE A 346 -2.69 -27.76 -14.96
N LEU A 347 -2.82 -27.12 -16.12
CA LEU A 347 -1.93 -27.37 -17.26
C LEU A 347 -0.46 -27.03 -16.96
N ARG A 348 -0.21 -26.00 -16.15
CA ARG A 348 1.15 -25.53 -15.84
C ARG A 348 1.79 -26.27 -14.67
N PHE A 349 1.00 -26.64 -13.66
CA PHE A 349 1.50 -27.09 -12.36
C PHE A 349 1.01 -28.49 -11.94
N GLY A 350 0.08 -29.08 -12.68
CA GLY A 350 -0.55 -30.35 -12.35
C GLY A 350 -1.78 -30.20 -11.45
N GLN A 351 -2.70 -31.15 -11.56
CA GLN A 351 -3.97 -31.13 -10.85
C GLN A 351 -3.80 -31.24 -9.32
N GLU A 352 -2.92 -32.15 -8.86
CA GLU A 352 -2.64 -32.34 -7.42
C GLU A 352 -2.13 -31.06 -6.76
N MET A 353 -1.30 -30.28 -7.46
CA MET A 353 -0.84 -29.00 -6.94
C MET A 353 -2.02 -28.03 -6.78
N VAL A 354 -2.90 -27.90 -7.76
CA VAL A 354 -4.03 -26.95 -7.67
C VAL A 354 -5.05 -27.40 -6.61
N ASP A 355 -5.40 -28.69 -6.59
CA ASP A 355 -6.43 -29.24 -5.71
C ASP A 355 -5.99 -29.29 -4.24
N GLY A 356 -4.72 -29.59 -3.99
CA GLY A 356 -4.15 -29.61 -2.64
C GLY A 356 -3.72 -28.25 -2.08
N LEU A 357 -3.94 -27.14 -2.80
CA LEU A 357 -3.38 -25.83 -2.45
C LEU A 357 -3.80 -25.35 -1.06
N LEU A 358 -5.10 -25.36 -0.75
CA LEU A 358 -5.61 -24.89 0.53
C LEU A 358 -5.11 -25.76 1.69
N GLU A 359 -5.11 -27.08 1.53
CA GLU A 359 -4.65 -28.01 2.57
C GLU A 359 -3.16 -27.88 2.86
N ARG A 360 -2.32 -27.65 1.84
CA ARG A 360 -0.90 -27.32 2.07
C ARG A 360 -0.73 -26.01 2.84
N CYS A 361 -1.54 -24.99 2.51
CA CYS A 361 -1.51 -23.73 3.23
C CYS A 361 -1.96 -23.87 4.69
N ARG A 362 -2.98 -24.70 4.96
CA ARG A 362 -3.45 -25.03 6.32
C ARG A 362 -2.42 -25.82 7.11
N ALA A 363 -1.76 -26.82 6.50
CA ALA A 363 -0.71 -27.59 7.15
C ALA A 363 0.48 -26.70 7.56
N ALA A 364 0.94 -25.84 6.64
CA ALA A 364 1.97 -24.85 6.95
C ALA A 364 1.49 -23.85 8.01
N GLY A 365 0.24 -23.40 7.90
CA GLY A 365 -0.43 -22.52 8.86
C GLY A 365 -0.43 -23.08 10.27
N LYS A 366 -0.86 -24.33 10.45
CA LYS A 366 -0.88 -25.04 11.74
C LYS A 366 0.52 -25.08 12.38
N ALA A 367 1.54 -25.44 11.60
CA ALA A 367 2.92 -25.51 12.09
C ALA A 367 3.46 -24.15 12.55
N ILE A 368 3.16 -23.08 11.81
CA ILE A 368 3.58 -21.71 12.17
C ILE A 368 2.80 -21.21 13.38
N ARG A 369 1.47 -21.36 13.38
CA ARG A 369 0.59 -20.87 14.47
C ARG A 369 0.91 -21.51 15.81
N ALA A 370 1.37 -22.76 15.83
CA ALA A 370 1.82 -23.44 17.05
C ALA A 370 3.04 -22.77 17.71
N ARG A 371 3.80 -21.97 16.97
CA ARG A 371 5.00 -21.25 17.45
C ARG A 371 4.74 -19.78 17.74
N VAL A 372 3.56 -19.25 17.40
CA VAL A 372 3.20 -17.86 17.64
C VAL A 372 2.86 -17.69 19.13
N SER A 373 3.59 -16.80 19.80
CA SER A 373 3.34 -16.46 21.20
C SER A 373 1.90 -16.00 21.42
N PRO A 374 1.23 -16.44 22.50
CA PRO A 374 -0.08 -15.91 22.87
C PRO A 374 -0.02 -14.46 23.37
N LEU A 375 1.16 -13.88 23.58
CA LEU A 375 1.32 -12.50 24.04
C LEU A 375 2.22 -11.71 23.11
N VAL A 376 1.91 -10.42 22.95
CA VAL A 376 2.78 -9.44 22.28
C VAL A 376 3.50 -8.63 23.34
N ASP A 377 4.83 -8.71 23.34
CA ASP A 377 5.67 -7.84 24.15
C ASP A 377 5.67 -6.43 23.57
N THR A 378 4.81 -5.58 24.11
CA THR A 378 4.57 -4.23 23.58
C THR A 378 5.74 -3.30 23.80
N ALA A 379 6.59 -3.56 24.79
CA ALA A 379 7.75 -2.72 25.06
C ALA A 379 8.88 -3.03 24.07
N LEU A 380 9.14 -4.31 23.79
CA LEU A 380 10.02 -4.72 22.70
C LEU A 380 9.49 -4.29 21.32
N ALA A 381 8.16 -4.31 21.13
CA ALA A 381 7.55 -3.80 19.91
C ALA A 381 7.73 -2.28 19.76
N ALA A 382 7.55 -1.51 20.84
CA ALA A 382 7.69 -0.06 20.81
C ALA A 382 9.11 0.39 20.46
N ILE A 383 10.14 -0.23 21.06
CA ILE A 383 11.54 0.09 20.74
C ILE A 383 11.93 -0.36 19.32
N ASP A 384 11.47 -1.53 18.87
CA ASP A 384 11.68 -2.00 17.49
C ASP A 384 11.12 -1.01 16.47
N VAL A 385 9.84 -0.65 16.66
CA VAL A 385 9.14 0.30 15.79
C VAL A 385 9.87 1.65 15.77
N ALA A 386 10.28 2.18 16.92
CA ALA A 386 11.01 3.45 17.00
C ALA A 386 12.37 3.35 16.29
N ALA A 387 13.16 2.32 16.56
CA ALA A 387 14.49 2.11 15.98
C ALA A 387 14.43 1.93 14.46
N VAL A 388 13.46 1.15 13.96
CA VAL A 388 13.25 0.94 12.53
C VAL A 388 12.82 2.23 11.84
N VAL A 389 11.86 2.95 12.40
CA VAL A 389 11.37 4.19 11.81
C VAL A 389 12.46 5.26 11.79
N PHE A 390 13.23 5.41 12.87
CA PHE A 390 14.36 6.35 12.94
C PHE A 390 15.45 6.01 11.93
N THR A 391 15.89 4.75 11.87
CA THR A 391 16.95 4.32 10.93
C THR A 391 16.53 4.55 9.48
N MET A 392 15.25 4.33 9.18
CA MET A 392 14.69 4.57 7.85
C MET A 392 14.41 6.05 7.58
N ARG A 393 14.20 6.85 8.64
CA ARG A 393 13.77 8.25 8.59
C ARG A 393 14.32 8.97 9.82
N ASP A 394 15.39 9.73 9.64
CA ASP A 394 15.96 10.58 10.70
C ASP A 394 14.91 11.50 11.38
N SER A 395 13.94 11.98 10.59
CA SER A 395 12.73 12.64 11.10
C SER A 395 11.44 11.97 10.61
N PHE A 396 10.54 11.71 11.55
CA PHE A 396 9.28 11.00 11.33
C PHE A 396 8.09 11.66 12.04
N ALA A 397 6.94 11.00 12.00
CA ALA A 397 5.64 11.48 12.47
C ALA A 397 4.80 10.25 12.84
N ARG A 398 3.73 10.43 13.65
CA ARG A 398 2.90 9.31 14.14
C ARG A 398 2.47 8.31 13.07
N ARG A 399 2.05 8.79 11.89
CA ARG A 399 1.67 7.93 10.74
C ARG A 399 2.76 6.96 10.27
N HIS A 400 4.04 7.31 10.41
CA HIS A 400 5.15 6.41 10.06
C HIS A 400 5.31 5.32 11.11
N VAL A 401 5.19 5.70 12.39
CA VAL A 401 5.24 4.79 13.55
C VAL A 401 4.07 3.82 13.51
N LEU A 402 2.85 4.32 13.28
CA LEU A 402 1.65 3.49 13.16
C LEU A 402 1.75 2.48 11.99
N ALA A 403 2.27 2.92 10.84
CA ALA A 403 2.49 2.01 9.72
C ALA A 403 3.51 0.91 10.05
N GLU A 404 4.54 1.22 10.83
CA GLU A 404 5.54 0.23 11.24
C GLU A 404 5.03 -0.68 12.36
N ALA A 405 4.27 -0.17 13.34
CA ALA A 405 3.60 -0.98 14.36
C ALA A 405 2.69 -2.04 13.74
N ARG A 406 1.92 -1.67 12.70
CA ARG A 406 1.07 -2.62 11.96
C ARG A 406 1.88 -3.68 11.21
N ARG A 407 3.07 -3.34 10.69
CA ARG A 407 3.99 -4.32 10.07
C ARG A 407 4.59 -5.24 11.10
N HIS A 408 5.02 -4.70 12.24
CA HIS A 408 5.52 -5.48 13.36
C HIS A 408 4.47 -6.51 13.79
N LEU A 409 3.22 -6.07 14.02
CA LEU A 409 2.14 -6.99 14.37
C LEU A 409 1.90 -8.06 13.30
N MET A 410 1.92 -7.69 12.01
CA MET A 410 1.81 -8.67 10.93
C MET A 410 2.93 -9.73 10.98
N GLU A 411 4.16 -9.31 11.25
CA GLU A 411 5.32 -10.19 11.33
C GLU A 411 5.27 -11.07 12.59
N THR A 412 4.93 -10.50 13.75
CA THR A 412 4.93 -11.19 15.04
C THR A 412 3.75 -12.16 15.17
N LEU A 413 2.55 -11.75 14.75
CA LEU A 413 1.33 -12.54 14.91
C LEU A 413 1.11 -13.52 13.76
N ARG A 414 1.81 -13.37 12.63
CA ARG A 414 1.74 -14.30 11.48
C ARG A 414 0.30 -14.59 11.01
N GLY A 415 -0.60 -13.59 11.10
CA GLY A 415 -2.02 -13.71 10.74
C GLY A 415 -2.97 -14.04 11.90
N ARG A 416 -2.49 -14.13 13.14
CA ARG A 416 -3.36 -14.27 14.32
C ARG A 416 -4.11 -12.98 14.63
N GLY A 417 -5.30 -13.14 15.20
CA GLY A 417 -6.12 -12.09 15.80
C GLY A 417 -5.40 -11.42 16.96
N PHE A 418 -5.76 -10.18 17.24
CA PHE A 418 -5.16 -9.40 18.32
C PHE A 418 -6.17 -8.39 18.86
N THR A 419 -5.86 -7.87 20.05
CA THR A 419 -6.69 -6.85 20.71
C THR A 419 -6.75 -5.58 19.87
N ARG A 420 -7.97 -5.09 19.59
CA ARG A 420 -8.18 -3.85 18.81
C ARG A 420 -7.47 -2.66 19.49
N GLY A 421 -6.76 -1.85 18.70
CA GLY A 421 -6.03 -0.67 19.19
C GLY A 421 -4.60 -0.97 19.66
N LEU A 422 -4.15 -2.23 19.63
CA LEU A 422 -2.77 -2.59 19.98
C LEU A 422 -1.74 -1.89 19.08
N ASP A 423 -2.04 -1.66 17.82
CA ASP A 423 -1.20 -0.91 16.88
C ASP A 423 -1.04 0.56 17.29
N ASP A 424 -2.13 1.22 17.69
CA ASP A 424 -2.10 2.58 18.23
C ASP A 424 -1.34 2.63 19.56
N TYR A 425 -1.57 1.66 20.45
CA TYR A 425 -0.83 1.56 21.72
C TYR A 425 0.69 1.47 21.50
N ILE A 426 1.14 0.55 20.63
CA ILE A 426 2.57 0.40 20.30
C ILE A 426 3.12 1.69 19.70
N ALA A 427 2.36 2.34 18.81
CA ALA A 427 2.79 3.59 18.19
C ALA A 427 2.95 4.72 19.22
N ASP A 428 2.01 4.85 20.15
CA ASP A 428 2.05 5.89 21.18
C ASP A 428 3.14 5.60 22.21
N ALA A 429 3.39 4.33 22.56
CA ALA A 429 4.51 3.92 23.40
C ALA A 429 5.87 4.23 22.72
N ALA A 430 6.01 3.93 21.42
CA ALA A 430 7.22 4.23 20.66
C ALA A 430 7.52 5.74 20.60
N LEU A 431 6.47 6.57 20.45
CA LEU A 431 6.61 8.03 20.43
C LEU A 431 6.92 8.62 21.80
N SER A 432 6.26 8.14 22.86
CA SER A 432 6.38 8.72 24.20
C SER A 432 7.62 8.26 24.96
N ARG A 433 8.07 7.01 24.75
CA ARG A 433 9.18 6.40 25.51
C ARG A 433 10.51 6.36 24.76
N HIS A 434 10.48 6.33 23.43
CA HIS A 434 11.67 6.08 22.60
C HIS A 434 11.90 7.12 21.49
N SER A 435 11.15 8.23 21.52
CA SER A 435 11.29 9.30 20.54
C SER A 435 11.32 10.66 21.22
N ARG A 436 11.88 11.66 20.52
CA ARG A 436 11.92 13.06 20.92
C ARG A 436 11.13 13.90 19.94
N GLN A 437 10.22 14.72 20.45
CA GLN A 437 9.42 15.64 19.64
C GLN A 437 10.30 16.81 19.15
N LEU A 438 10.35 17.01 17.83
CA LEU A 438 11.06 18.12 17.20
C LEU A 438 10.19 19.36 17.02
N THR A 439 8.87 19.17 16.91
CA THR A 439 7.95 20.29 16.73
C THR A 439 7.74 21.02 18.05
N VAL A 440 8.23 22.26 18.15
CA VAL A 440 8.07 23.11 19.33
C VAL A 440 6.87 24.06 19.13
N PRO A 441 5.84 24.02 19.99
CA PRO A 441 4.77 25.01 19.97
C PRO A 441 5.34 26.42 20.21
N GLN A 442 4.97 27.38 19.38
CA GLN A 442 5.36 28.78 19.56
C GLN A 442 4.25 29.56 20.27
N LYS A 443 4.62 30.33 21.31
CA LYS A 443 3.68 31.19 22.04
C LYS A 443 2.99 32.16 21.07
N GLY A 444 1.66 32.28 21.16
CA GLY A 444 0.85 33.11 20.26
C GLY A 444 0.49 32.47 18.91
N ARG A 445 0.95 31.25 18.61
CA ARG A 445 0.49 30.46 17.46
C ARG A 445 -0.40 29.30 17.90
N ARG A 446 -1.32 28.87 17.03
CA ARG A 446 -2.14 27.68 17.25
C ARG A 446 -1.23 26.47 17.47
N ALA A 447 -1.46 25.73 18.55
CA ALA A 447 -0.72 24.51 18.83
C ALA A 447 -0.90 23.51 17.67
N PRO A 448 0.18 22.89 17.18
CA PRO A 448 0.09 21.87 16.14
C PRO A 448 -0.70 20.67 16.67
N ALA A 449 -1.61 20.15 15.86
CA ALA A 449 -2.36 18.94 16.20
C ALA A 449 -1.41 17.71 16.26
N PRO A 450 -1.69 16.64 17.02
CA PRO A 450 -0.79 15.50 17.23
C PRO A 450 -0.17 14.90 15.97
N GLU A 451 -0.98 14.75 14.93
CA GLU A 451 -0.62 14.39 13.55
C GLU A 451 0.39 15.30 12.80
N GLN A 452 0.56 16.55 13.24
CA GLN A 452 1.45 17.57 12.66
C GLN A 452 2.80 17.58 13.38
N LEU A 453 2.88 16.91 14.53
CA LEU A 453 4.09 16.74 15.28
C LEU A 453 5.08 15.88 14.49
N LYS A 454 6.32 16.37 14.44
CA LYS A 454 7.47 15.63 13.97
C LYS A 454 8.30 15.16 15.17
N TYR A 455 8.91 14.01 14.99
CA TYR A 455 9.72 13.33 15.97
C TYR A 455 11.05 12.92 15.33
N THR A 456 12.03 12.66 16.19
CA THR A 456 13.27 11.95 15.91
C THR A 456 13.52 10.96 17.05
N ALA A 457 14.58 10.18 17.00
CA ALA A 457 15.02 9.33 18.11
C ALA A 457 16.55 9.30 18.14
N ASP A 458 17.13 8.82 19.23
CA ASP A 458 18.57 8.83 19.43
C ASP A 458 19.10 7.39 19.49
N PHE A 459 18.98 6.66 18.37
CA PHE A 459 19.51 5.30 18.24
C PHE A 459 20.86 5.29 17.51
N ALA A 460 21.75 4.37 17.89
CA ALA A 460 22.95 4.13 17.11
C ALA A 460 22.59 3.56 15.73
N LEU A 461 23.11 4.19 14.68
CA LEU A 461 22.95 3.73 13.31
C LEU A 461 24.06 2.73 12.99
N PRO A 462 23.75 1.46 12.66
CA PRO A 462 24.76 0.52 12.23
C PRO A 462 25.53 1.06 11.04
N HIS A 463 26.85 0.85 10.98
CA HIS A 463 27.61 1.17 9.78
C HIS A 463 27.12 0.31 8.60
N ARG A 464 27.50 0.74 7.40
CA ARG A 464 27.19 -0.04 6.20
C ARG A 464 28.12 -1.24 6.14
N TRP A 465 27.60 -2.39 5.73
CA TRP A 465 28.41 -3.58 5.48
C TRP A 465 28.08 -4.14 4.09
N TRP A 466 28.91 -5.04 3.60
CA TRP A 466 28.72 -5.69 2.31
C TRP A 466 28.17 -7.10 2.51
N ILE A 467 27.15 -7.45 1.74
CA ILE A 467 26.52 -8.76 1.73
C ILE A 467 27.06 -9.51 0.51
N ALA A 468 27.64 -10.70 0.73
CA ALA A 468 28.10 -11.53 -0.37
C ALA A 468 26.95 -11.88 -1.32
N GLY A 469 27.27 -11.88 -2.61
CA GLY A 469 26.32 -12.32 -3.62
C GLY A 469 26.20 -13.85 -3.61
N THR A 470 24.98 -14.37 -3.67
CA THR A 470 24.72 -15.80 -3.90
C THR A 470 24.37 -16.03 -5.37
N GLY A 471 24.66 -17.23 -5.90
CA GLY A 471 24.28 -17.64 -7.26
C GLY A 471 24.91 -16.80 -8.39
N GLY A 472 26.14 -16.31 -8.19
CA GLY A 472 26.86 -15.52 -9.19
C GLY A 472 26.48 -14.03 -9.26
N LYS A 473 25.63 -13.54 -8.36
CA LYS A 473 25.37 -12.10 -8.21
C LYS A 473 26.59 -11.39 -7.62
N PRO A 474 26.85 -10.12 -7.98
CA PRO A 474 27.89 -9.34 -7.31
C PRO A 474 27.52 -9.10 -5.84
N PRO A 475 28.52 -8.91 -4.95
CA PRO A 475 28.25 -8.44 -3.60
C PRO A 475 27.53 -7.09 -3.66
N ARG A 476 26.68 -6.83 -2.67
CA ARG A 476 25.92 -5.57 -2.57
C ARG A 476 26.05 -4.95 -1.20
N GLU A 477 25.91 -3.64 -1.15
CA GLU A 477 25.87 -2.90 0.11
C GLU A 477 24.57 -3.22 0.87
N SER A 478 24.66 -3.23 2.20
CA SER A 478 23.52 -3.35 3.10
C SER A 478 22.54 -2.20 2.86
N SER A 479 21.26 -2.51 2.70
CA SER A 479 20.20 -1.54 2.58
C SER A 479 19.90 -0.83 3.90
N LEU A 480 19.19 0.31 3.83
CA LEU A 480 18.71 1.00 5.02
C LEU A 480 17.81 0.12 5.89
N TYR A 481 16.99 -0.72 5.28
CA TYR A 481 16.09 -1.59 6.03
C TYR A 481 16.85 -2.71 6.76
N GLU A 482 17.87 -3.30 6.11
CA GLU A 482 18.72 -4.30 6.77
C GLU A 482 19.47 -3.69 7.95
N ARG A 483 20.01 -2.47 7.78
CA ARG A 483 20.60 -1.71 8.89
C ARG A 483 19.59 -1.46 10.01
N ALA A 484 18.35 -1.09 9.67
CA ALA A 484 17.29 -0.90 10.66
C ALA A 484 16.98 -2.17 11.46
N ARG A 485 17.02 -3.35 10.81
CA ARG A 485 16.80 -4.65 11.47
C ARG A 485 17.95 -5.05 12.39
N VAL A 486 19.20 -4.78 11.99
CA VAL A 486 20.37 -4.98 12.87
C VAL A 486 20.26 -4.12 14.12
N ALA A 487 19.94 -2.83 13.96
CA ALA A 487 19.78 -1.91 15.09
C ALA A 487 18.68 -2.38 16.05
N SER A 488 17.50 -2.71 15.50
CA SER A 488 16.37 -3.19 16.27
C SER A 488 16.67 -4.50 17.02
N LEU A 489 17.23 -5.50 16.34
CA LEU A 489 17.50 -6.81 16.93
C LEU A 489 18.51 -6.72 18.08
N ALA A 490 19.53 -5.88 17.92
CA ALA A 490 20.50 -5.60 18.96
C ALA A 490 19.85 -5.04 20.23
N LEU A 491 18.95 -4.07 20.07
CA LEU A 491 18.23 -3.45 21.18
C LEU A 491 17.28 -4.43 21.87
N GLN A 492 16.54 -5.23 21.09
CA GLN A 492 15.66 -6.25 21.65
C GLN A 492 16.44 -7.29 22.47
N ASN A 493 17.59 -7.75 21.97
CA ASN A 493 18.41 -8.72 22.68
C ASN A 493 19.00 -8.13 23.96
N ALA A 494 19.51 -6.90 23.93
CA ALA A 494 20.02 -6.23 25.13
C ALA A 494 18.94 -6.06 26.22
N ILE A 495 17.69 -5.77 25.84
CA ILE A 495 16.57 -5.71 26.80
C ILE A 495 16.24 -7.11 27.34
N ARG A 496 16.19 -8.14 26.49
CA ARG A 496 15.97 -9.52 26.95
C ARG A 496 17.06 -9.97 27.92
N ASP A 497 18.32 -9.67 27.63
CA ASP A 497 19.45 -10.00 28.49
C ASP A 497 19.36 -9.26 29.83
N ALA A 498 19.00 -7.97 29.81
CA ALA A 498 18.78 -7.18 31.02
C ALA A 498 17.64 -7.72 31.90
N ARG A 499 16.61 -8.33 31.31
CA ARG A 499 15.51 -8.98 32.05
C ARG A 499 15.91 -10.31 32.69
N ILE A 500 16.92 -10.99 32.15
CA ILE A 500 17.41 -12.29 32.64
C ILE A 500 18.53 -12.11 33.68
N ALA A 501 19.27 -10.99 33.64
CA ALA A 501 20.35 -10.72 34.58
C ALA A 501 19.86 -10.81 36.05
N PRO A 502 20.56 -11.56 36.93
CA PRO A 502 20.17 -11.64 38.33
C PRO A 502 20.26 -10.25 38.96
N ALA A 503 19.26 -9.86 39.73
CA ALA A 503 19.26 -8.65 40.54
C ALA A 503 20.38 -8.72 41.60
N THR A 504 21.61 -8.48 41.20
CA THR A 504 22.76 -8.43 42.10
C THR A 504 23.23 -6.99 42.27
N ARG A 505 23.03 -6.48 43.49
CA ARG A 505 23.54 -5.22 44.10
C ARG A 505 22.80 -3.97 43.59
N ASP A 506 21.89 -3.34 44.32
CA ASP A 506 22.03 -2.82 45.69
C ASP A 506 20.77 -2.98 46.56
N GLY A 507 20.97 -3.11 47.87
CA GLY A 507 19.92 -3.29 48.87
C GLY A 507 19.07 -2.05 49.10
N ALA A 508 17.94 -1.95 48.41
CA ALA A 508 16.80 -1.13 48.81
C ALA A 508 15.54 -2.01 48.79
N PRO A 509 14.73 -2.02 49.88
CA PRO A 509 13.57 -2.90 49.94
C PRO A 509 12.53 -2.48 48.90
N ALA A 510 11.99 -3.48 48.20
CA ALA A 510 10.81 -3.31 47.37
C ALA A 510 9.67 -2.74 48.22
N ALA A 511 9.27 -1.50 47.95
CA ALA A 511 8.07 -0.91 48.53
C ALA A 511 6.83 -1.57 47.93
N THR A 512 6.36 -2.58 48.65
CA THR A 512 4.98 -2.95 48.99
C THR A 512 3.83 -2.30 48.21
N THR A 513 3.01 -3.19 47.62
CA THR A 513 1.57 -3.13 47.32
C THR A 513 0.84 -1.78 47.45
N SER A 514 0.11 -1.44 46.40
CA SER A 514 -1.17 -0.73 46.52
C SER A 514 -2.21 -1.46 45.68
N ALA A 515 -2.97 -2.31 46.38
CA ALA A 515 -4.27 -2.76 45.94
C ALA A 515 -5.22 -1.55 45.95
N THR A 516 -5.85 -1.25 44.82
CA THR A 516 -7.09 -0.48 44.81
C THR A 516 -8.17 -1.34 44.20
N THR A 517 -8.96 -1.90 45.10
CA THR A 517 -10.31 -2.45 44.92
C THR A 517 -11.17 -1.56 44.01
N ARG A 518 -11.79 -2.17 43.00
CA ARG A 518 -13.17 -1.82 42.62
C ARG A 518 -14.02 -3.07 42.65
N THR A 519 -15.02 -2.99 43.51
CA THR A 519 -16.11 -3.91 43.78
C THR A 519 -17.09 -3.97 42.62
N GLY A 520 -17.50 -5.19 42.27
CA GLY A 520 -18.81 -5.64 41.76
C GLY A 520 -19.52 -4.85 40.65
N ASP A 521 -19.74 -5.49 39.51
CA ASP A 521 -21.07 -6.05 39.25
C ASP A 521 -20.97 -7.29 38.36
N HIS A 522 -21.70 -8.34 38.73
CA HIS A 522 -21.74 -9.62 38.03
C HIS A 522 -22.79 -9.55 36.93
N ASN A 523 -22.38 -9.74 35.68
CA ASN A 523 -23.24 -10.39 34.71
C ASN A 523 -22.45 -11.42 33.91
N HIS A 524 -22.94 -12.64 33.96
CA HIS A 524 -22.42 -13.79 33.24
C HIS A 524 -22.59 -13.60 31.74
N ASP A 525 -21.47 -13.43 31.04
CA ASP A 525 -21.31 -13.93 29.69
C ASP A 525 -19.94 -14.61 29.60
N GLN A 526 -19.92 -15.83 29.07
CA GLN A 526 -18.70 -16.56 28.74
C GLN A 526 -17.93 -15.80 27.64
N ALA A 527 -17.18 -14.77 28.04
CA ALA A 527 -16.28 -14.06 27.16
C ALA A 527 -15.07 -14.95 26.86
N ALA A 528 -14.99 -15.47 25.64
CA ALA A 528 -13.78 -16.04 25.09
C ALA A 528 -12.59 -15.09 25.39
N ALA A 529 -11.57 -15.58 26.09
CA ALA A 529 -10.37 -14.82 26.41
C ALA A 529 -9.86 -14.11 25.13
N ALA A 530 -9.70 -12.78 25.19
CA ALA A 530 -9.34 -11.98 24.02
C ALA A 530 -8.07 -12.56 23.36
N PRO A 531 -8.08 -12.83 22.04
CA PRO A 531 -6.93 -13.42 21.37
C PRO A 531 -5.75 -12.44 21.40
N HIS A 532 -4.61 -12.92 21.89
CA HIS A 532 -3.34 -12.22 22.00
C HIS A 532 -3.41 -10.89 22.77
N ALA A 533 -3.42 -11.02 24.11
CA ALA A 533 -3.44 -9.92 25.06
C ALA A 533 -2.07 -9.23 25.20
N VAL A 534 -2.09 -8.04 25.79
CA VAL A 534 -0.92 -7.23 26.09
C VAL A 534 -0.13 -7.86 27.24
N ASP A 535 1.17 -8.07 27.07
CA ASP A 535 2.07 -8.30 28.19
C ASP A 535 2.52 -6.95 28.77
N HIS A 536 2.20 -6.71 30.03
CA HIS A 536 2.64 -5.57 30.84
C HIS A 536 2.91 -6.07 32.26
N PRO A 537 4.07 -5.74 32.84
CA PRO A 537 4.20 -4.38 33.37
C PRO A 537 5.62 -3.80 33.32
N ASP A 538 5.74 -2.53 32.94
CA ASP A 538 6.60 -1.47 33.52
C ASP A 538 7.97 -1.81 34.16
N ARG A 539 8.68 -2.83 33.65
CA ARG A 539 9.97 -3.32 34.17
C ARG A 539 11.10 -3.29 33.14
N ASP A 540 11.02 -2.43 32.14
CA ASP A 540 12.17 -2.28 31.26
C ASP A 540 13.18 -1.33 31.88
N ALA A 541 14.33 -1.89 32.26
CA ALA A 541 15.52 -1.13 32.57
C ALA A 541 15.81 -0.22 31.38
N ALA A 542 15.68 1.09 31.57
CA ALA A 542 16.01 2.06 30.54
C ALA A 542 17.50 1.94 30.20
N LEU A 543 17.83 1.24 29.10
CA LEU A 543 19.20 1.21 28.60
C LEU A 543 19.62 2.64 28.28
N THR A 544 20.73 3.09 28.85
CA THR A 544 21.33 4.38 28.52
C THR A 544 21.71 4.42 27.03
N PRO A 545 21.79 5.62 26.41
CA PRO A 545 22.22 5.75 25.02
C PRO A 545 23.57 5.05 24.73
N ALA A 546 24.49 5.05 25.69
CA ALA A 546 25.78 4.35 25.56
C ALA A 546 25.62 2.82 25.52
N GLN A 547 24.76 2.26 26.39
CA GLN A 547 24.45 0.81 26.37
C GLN A 547 23.73 0.41 25.09
N GLN A 548 22.81 1.24 24.60
CA GLN A 548 22.13 1.02 23.32
C GLN A 548 23.13 1.01 22.16
N ALA A 549 24.05 1.99 22.11
CA ALA A 549 25.09 2.05 21.09
C ALA A 549 26.05 0.87 21.16
N ALA A 550 26.46 0.46 22.36
CA ALA A 550 27.32 -0.70 22.57
C ALA A 550 26.64 -2.00 22.08
N ALA A 551 25.35 -2.19 22.38
CA ALA A 551 24.58 -3.35 21.92
C ALA A 551 24.51 -3.40 20.39
N VAL A 552 24.18 -2.27 19.74
CA VAL A 552 24.14 -2.18 18.28
C VAL A 552 25.50 -2.47 17.66
N HIS A 553 26.57 -1.90 18.19
CA HIS A 553 27.93 -2.15 17.70
C HIS A 553 28.32 -3.62 17.87
N ALA A 554 28.12 -4.21 19.05
CA ALA A 554 28.44 -5.61 19.31
C ALA A 554 27.67 -6.56 18.38
N HIS A 555 26.36 -6.31 18.19
CA HIS A 555 25.55 -7.12 17.28
C HIS A 555 25.96 -6.96 15.82
N GLN A 556 26.32 -5.75 15.40
CA GLN A 556 26.84 -5.52 14.05
C GLN A 556 28.15 -6.29 13.83
N GLN A 557 29.08 -6.26 14.79
CA GLN A 557 30.33 -7.04 14.69
C GLN A 557 30.04 -8.54 14.63
N ALA A 558 29.13 -9.05 15.46
CA ALA A 558 28.73 -10.47 15.43
C ALA A 558 28.00 -10.88 14.13
N ALA A 559 27.27 -9.95 13.50
CA ALA A 559 26.61 -10.17 12.21
C ALA A 559 27.58 -10.13 11.02
N MET A 560 28.86 -9.81 11.24
CA MET A 560 29.93 -9.85 10.25
C MET A 560 30.81 -11.10 10.49
N PRO A 561 30.70 -12.17 9.68
CA PRO A 561 31.55 -13.35 9.82
C PRO A 561 33.06 -13.00 9.71
N GLU A 562 33.91 -13.67 10.48
CA GLU A 562 35.38 -13.51 10.45
C GLU A 562 35.99 -13.72 9.05
N GLU A 563 35.36 -14.53 8.20
CA GLU A 563 35.75 -14.72 6.78
C GLU A 563 35.72 -13.43 5.93
N TYR A 564 35.01 -12.37 6.39
CA TYR A 564 35.04 -11.04 5.76
C TYR A 564 36.12 -10.11 6.33
N LEU A 565 36.68 -10.46 7.49
CA LEU A 565 37.77 -9.75 8.16
C LEU A 565 39.15 -10.30 7.74
N GLU A 566 39.23 -11.58 7.35
CA GLU A 566 40.45 -12.24 6.86
C GLU A 566 40.70 -12.08 5.35
N GLY A 567 40.83 -10.84 4.88
CA GLY A 567 41.61 -10.56 3.66
C GLY A 567 40.95 -10.82 2.29
N ARG A 568 39.65 -11.06 2.20
CA ARG A 568 38.88 -10.87 0.95
C ARG A 568 38.03 -9.62 1.07
N THR A 569 38.62 -8.49 0.72
CA THR A 569 37.93 -7.20 0.67
C THR A 569 36.67 -7.30 -0.18
N THR A 570 35.50 -7.12 0.44
CA THR A 570 34.21 -6.87 -0.22
C THR A 570 34.12 -5.45 -0.78
N ASP A 571 35.26 -4.86 -1.16
CA ASP A 571 35.28 -3.62 -1.90
C ASP A 571 34.95 -3.94 -3.37
N PRO A 572 33.89 -3.34 -3.96
CA PRO A 572 33.57 -3.52 -5.37
C PRO A 572 34.77 -3.27 -6.31
N ALA A 573 35.70 -2.39 -5.92
CA ALA A 573 36.89 -2.09 -6.69
C ALA A 573 37.91 -3.24 -6.72
N THR A 574 37.89 -4.17 -5.77
CA THR A 574 38.73 -5.38 -5.75
C THR A 574 38.00 -6.62 -6.26
N TRP A 575 36.68 -6.74 -6.03
CA TRP A 575 35.86 -7.83 -6.60
C TRP A 575 35.87 -7.81 -8.15
N LEU A 576 35.79 -6.61 -8.76
CA LEU A 576 35.83 -6.43 -10.22
C LEU A 576 37.22 -6.61 -10.85
N ARG A 577 38.29 -6.84 -10.07
CA ARG A 577 39.67 -6.89 -10.59
C ARG A 577 40.25 -8.30 -10.73
N THR A 578 39.57 -9.33 -10.26
CA THR A 578 40.08 -10.70 -10.46
C THR A 578 39.73 -11.19 -11.87
N PRO A 579 40.67 -11.84 -12.57
CA PRO A 579 40.40 -12.43 -13.88
C PRO A 579 39.20 -13.39 -13.86
N GLN A 580 38.99 -14.13 -12.78
CA GLN A 580 37.83 -15.01 -12.64
C GLN A 580 36.50 -14.23 -12.57
N ASN A 581 36.43 -13.13 -11.82
CA ASN A 581 35.19 -12.35 -11.69
C ASN A 581 34.87 -11.55 -12.96
N LEU A 582 35.89 -11.04 -13.65
CA LEU A 582 35.73 -10.41 -14.98
C LEU A 582 35.22 -11.42 -16.02
N ALA A 583 35.78 -12.63 -16.04
CA ALA A 583 35.29 -13.71 -16.91
C ALA A 583 33.85 -14.11 -16.57
N ARG A 584 33.48 -14.11 -15.29
CA ARG A 584 32.11 -14.43 -14.83
C ARG A 584 31.11 -13.34 -15.22
N LEU A 585 31.47 -12.07 -15.10
CA LEU A 585 30.67 -10.95 -15.57
C LEU A 585 30.48 -11.01 -17.10
N ALA A 586 31.56 -11.28 -17.85
CA ALA A 586 31.50 -11.46 -19.30
C ALA A 586 30.60 -12.66 -19.69
N ALA A 587 30.62 -13.74 -18.92
CA ALA A 587 29.74 -14.90 -19.14
C ALA A 587 28.26 -14.57 -18.87
N LEU A 588 27.96 -13.79 -17.81
CA LEU A 588 26.60 -13.32 -17.52
C LEU A 588 26.07 -12.40 -18.62
N THR A 589 26.91 -11.47 -19.11
CA THR A 589 26.58 -10.59 -20.24
C THR A 589 26.33 -11.40 -21.50
N LYS A 590 27.21 -12.35 -21.85
CA LYS A 590 27.01 -13.26 -22.99
C LYS A 590 25.72 -14.10 -22.86
N ALA A 591 25.41 -14.61 -21.67
CA ALA A 591 24.20 -15.36 -21.43
C ALA A 591 22.93 -14.48 -21.50
N ALA A 592 23.00 -13.23 -21.08
CA ALA A 592 21.91 -12.26 -21.21
C ALA A 592 21.68 -11.86 -22.69
N GLU A 593 22.76 -11.62 -23.43
CA GLU A 593 22.70 -11.38 -24.88
C GLU A 593 22.17 -12.59 -25.65
N ALA A 594 22.58 -13.81 -25.29
CA ALA A 594 22.06 -15.03 -25.89
C ALA A 594 20.57 -15.21 -25.62
N ARG A 595 20.10 -14.98 -24.37
CA ARG A 595 18.66 -14.97 -24.03
C ARG A 595 17.89 -13.93 -24.84
N SER A 596 18.44 -12.73 -24.98
CA SER A 596 17.85 -11.65 -25.78
C SER A 596 17.71 -12.03 -27.25
N ARG A 597 18.72 -12.67 -27.85
CA ARG A 597 18.66 -13.15 -29.24
C ARG A 597 17.62 -14.25 -29.44
N THR A 598 17.54 -15.24 -28.54
CA THR A 598 16.46 -16.26 -28.60
C THR A 598 15.05 -15.69 -28.45
N ILE A 599 14.88 -14.54 -27.80
CA ILE A 599 13.57 -13.86 -27.68
C ILE A 599 13.24 -13.07 -28.95
N VAL A 600 14.24 -12.50 -29.61
CA VAL A 600 14.09 -11.76 -30.88
C VAL A 600 13.86 -12.71 -32.06
N ASP A 601 14.53 -13.86 -32.06
CA ASP A 601 14.50 -14.85 -33.15
C ASP A 601 13.44 -15.96 -32.96
N GLY A 602 12.69 -15.92 -31.85
CA GLY A 602 11.57 -16.85 -31.60
C GLY A 602 10.35 -16.56 -32.50
N PRO A 603 9.51 -17.56 -32.81
CA PRO A 603 8.38 -17.38 -33.73
C PRO A 603 7.41 -16.31 -33.21
N GLN A 604 7.27 -15.21 -33.96
CA GLN A 604 6.22 -14.23 -33.72
C GLN A 604 4.85 -14.85 -34.05
N PRO A 605 3.82 -14.67 -33.21
CA PRO A 605 2.47 -15.09 -33.55
C PRO A 605 1.97 -14.30 -34.77
N GLN A 606 1.52 -15.03 -35.80
CA GLN A 606 0.96 -14.44 -37.02
C GLN A 606 -0.21 -13.51 -36.67
N GLN A 607 -0.11 -12.25 -37.11
CA GLN A 607 -1.23 -11.32 -37.08
C GLN A 607 -2.32 -11.83 -38.03
N PRO A 608 -3.59 -11.92 -37.61
CA PRO A 608 -4.68 -12.17 -38.55
C PRO A 608 -4.80 -10.97 -39.51
N ALA A 609 -5.10 -11.28 -40.77
CA ALA A 609 -5.22 -10.31 -41.85
C ALA A 609 -6.14 -9.14 -41.48
N ALA A 610 -5.68 -7.92 -41.75
CA ALA A 610 -6.41 -6.69 -41.48
C ALA A 610 -7.53 -6.52 -42.52
N ASP A 611 -8.78 -6.57 -42.07
CA ASP A 611 -9.90 -6.01 -42.82
C ASP A 611 -9.74 -4.48 -42.91
N ALA A 612 -9.96 -3.94 -44.11
CA ALA A 612 -9.73 -2.55 -44.46
C ALA A 612 -10.52 -1.59 -43.56
N ALA A 613 -9.79 -0.74 -42.82
CA ALA A 613 -10.36 0.30 -41.98
C ALA A 613 -10.23 1.70 -42.62
N ASP A 614 -11.36 2.39 -42.59
CA ASP A 614 -11.70 3.76 -43.00
C ASP A 614 -10.65 4.84 -42.64
N PRO A 615 -10.21 5.70 -43.58
CA PRO A 615 -9.12 6.68 -43.37
C PRO A 615 -9.44 7.87 -42.43
N ALA A 616 -10.59 7.91 -41.75
CA ALA A 616 -10.97 9.06 -40.91
C ALA A 616 -10.41 9.07 -39.47
N SER A 617 -9.61 8.09 -39.02
CA SER A 617 -9.18 8.00 -37.60
C SER A 617 -7.74 8.44 -37.28
N GLN A 618 -6.99 9.04 -38.21
CA GLN A 618 -5.56 9.33 -38.01
C GLN A 618 -5.19 10.71 -37.45
N GLN A 619 -6.15 11.57 -37.07
CA GLN A 619 -5.83 12.86 -36.45
C GLN A 619 -6.25 12.93 -34.98
N GLN A 620 -5.51 12.28 -34.07
CA GLN A 620 -5.57 12.63 -32.65
C GLN A 620 -4.44 12.06 -31.75
N HIS A 621 -3.19 12.00 -32.19
CA HIS A 621 -2.06 11.78 -31.25
C HIS A 621 -0.78 12.52 -31.68
N HIS A 622 -0.75 13.83 -31.48
CA HIS A 622 0.49 14.56 -31.22
C HIS A 622 0.45 15.12 -29.80
N THR A 623 1.19 14.50 -28.89
CA THR A 623 1.54 15.09 -27.59
C THR A 623 3.00 15.53 -27.62
N THR A 624 3.17 16.84 -27.59
CA THR A 624 4.43 17.57 -27.60
C THR A 624 5.25 17.28 -26.34
N ARG A 625 6.56 17.14 -26.54
CA ARG A 625 7.62 16.96 -25.53
C ARG A 625 7.76 18.25 -24.70
N PRO A 626 7.74 18.23 -23.35
CA PRO A 626 8.13 19.40 -22.58
C PRO A 626 9.66 19.48 -22.51
N ASP A 627 10.19 20.57 -23.05
CA ASP A 627 11.58 20.98 -22.91
C ASP A 627 11.85 21.41 -21.47
N GLN A 628 12.83 20.79 -20.80
CA GLN A 628 13.27 21.19 -19.47
C GLN A 628 14.46 22.14 -19.64
N GLY A 629 14.14 23.44 -19.61
CA GLY A 629 15.11 24.52 -19.59
C GLY A 629 16.03 24.44 -18.37
N ARG A 630 17.32 24.55 -18.66
CA ARG A 630 18.43 24.74 -17.72
C ARG A 630 18.21 25.98 -16.86
N GLY A 631 18.29 25.85 -15.54
CA GLY A 631 18.53 26.95 -14.61
C GLY A 631 19.96 26.86 -14.12
N ALA A 632 20.82 27.75 -14.63
CA ALA A 632 22.23 27.87 -14.27
C ALA A 632 22.39 28.29 -12.80
N GLY A 633 23.39 27.71 -12.14
CA GLY A 633 23.99 28.31 -10.95
C GLY A 633 24.93 29.45 -11.33
N ARG A 634 25.05 30.43 -10.44
CA ARG A 634 26.20 31.32 -10.28
C ARG A 634 26.30 31.73 -8.81
N ASP A 635 27.40 31.30 -8.19
CA ASP A 635 28.33 32.05 -7.33
C ASP A 635 27.78 33.22 -6.51
N HIS A 636 27.54 32.99 -5.22
CA HIS A 636 28.39 33.43 -4.11
C HIS A 636 27.88 32.90 -2.77
#